data_AF-A0A2P6N745-F1
#
_entry.id   AF-A0A2P6N745-F1
#
_cell.length_a   1.000
_cell.length_b   1.000
_cell.length_c   1.000
_cell.angle_alpha   90.00
_cell.angle_beta   90.00
_cell.angle_gamma   90.00
#
_symmetry.space_group_name_H-M   'P 1'
#
loop_
_entity.id
_entity.type
_entity.pdbx_description
1 polymer ?
#
loop_
_entity_poly.entity_id
_entity_poly.type
_entity_poly.pdbx_seq_one_letter_code
_entity_poly.pdbx_strand_id
1 'polypeptide(L)'
;MSVIGIDFGTQNITIAAAQKGGIDVLLNEVSSRQTPCMASFGEKERALGEPALTQFARNTKNTVINVKRLLGRNFDEEEMQEEIKSLPFKTNKNAAGEVGINVTYANQKREFDPTTVAAMILGKVKQIAEKATEKPCKDVVISVPGWWTVAQRQALLDASRIAGVNALKLISDHAASALQYGIYKTNLSETEPLNVVIIDVGYSGTSVSVVEFMKGKLRVVSTAYDRNLGGRDFDRVLVDHFVKEFSTKYKIDIRSNEKALIRLEVACEKLKKVLNTVPEAPINIDSLMNDIDVRGMMKRADFDAMSASLLDRLMEVVNKAITDSKIPTDKMFAVEITGGCTRLLAVQTRLAEGLKRDISKTLNQEESVARGCALQCAILSPIFKVREFNLVDVQPYPIRVTWEKATPAEDNVLELFPVDSTIPSAKILTVCGHESLDLTAEYADVSLLPKGSSTVIGRYTVKKINPTKKETSKLRLKIKLDQHGILVAESATLVEDLAEEKAEESTKMDVVKEAAPAEGTATEGAEKKEEKKEKKKVKRTDVPIQFESGPALSTKQLNDMTELEIKMASDDRLSQETAERKNAVETYIYDMRSKISESLASFTTEAVATSFSKQLEDAESWLYEDGAEQTKSVYVKKLEELKTVGDPIAKRRYESENRYEAISSLRSTVQNFRLLATSEDPKYEHIDKSEKSKILDECDSVEKTANDAFNKQEQQPKHTDATFTVADILKKKADLERLANGILSKPKPAPPKEEKKPEAPKSEGETKEGTAEGQPAQDTTPAAEEKKPAADMDLD
;
A
#
# COMPACT_ATOMS: atom_id res chain seq x y z
N MET A 1 5.46 6.03 -10.12
CA MET A 1 4.53 5.90 -8.97
C MET A 1 4.80 4.56 -8.31
N SER A 2 4.66 4.46 -6.99
CA SER A 2 4.69 3.16 -6.30
C SER A 2 3.38 2.41 -6.53
N VAL A 3 3.42 1.08 -6.38
CA VAL A 3 2.25 0.18 -6.40
C VAL A 3 2.11 -0.32 -4.97
N ILE A 4 1.04 0.07 -4.29
CA ILE A 4 0.88 -0.11 -2.84
C ILE A 4 -0.41 -0.87 -2.53
N GLY A 5 -0.28 -1.91 -1.72
CA GLY A 5 -1.38 -2.62 -1.08
C GLY A 5 -1.45 -2.28 0.41
N ILE A 6 -2.65 -1.99 0.90
CA ILE A 6 -2.90 -1.66 2.30
C ILE A 6 -3.88 -2.71 2.85
N ASP A 7 -3.45 -3.45 3.87
CA ASP A 7 -4.38 -4.11 4.76
C ASP A 7 -4.76 -3.13 5.87
N PHE A 8 -5.91 -2.47 5.72
CA PHE A 8 -6.40 -1.50 6.70
C PHE A 8 -7.11 -2.25 7.83
N GLY A 9 -6.37 -2.92 8.72
CA GLY A 9 -6.92 -3.73 9.81
C GLY A 9 -7.50 -2.91 10.98
N THR A 10 -8.20 -3.58 11.91
CA THR A 10 -8.85 -2.91 13.06
C THR A 10 -7.86 -2.49 14.15
N GLN A 11 -6.88 -3.35 14.47
CA GLN A 11 -5.84 -3.09 15.48
C GLN A 11 -4.57 -2.54 14.84
N ASN A 12 -4.12 -3.17 13.75
CA ASN A 12 -2.89 -2.88 13.04
C ASN A 12 -3.16 -2.78 11.53
N ILE A 13 -2.29 -2.07 10.83
CA ILE A 13 -2.26 -1.90 9.38
C ILE A 13 -0.96 -2.51 8.85
N THR A 14 -1.06 -3.39 7.85
CA THR A 14 0.08 -3.93 7.12
C THR A 14 0.15 -3.27 5.74
N ILE A 15 1.33 -2.80 5.33
CA ILE A 15 1.54 -2.12 4.05
C ILE A 15 2.49 -2.96 3.19
N ALA A 16 2.14 -3.23 1.94
CA ALA A 16 2.99 -3.93 0.99
C ALA A 16 3.17 -3.12 -0.30
N ALA A 17 4.30 -3.32 -0.97
CA ALA A 17 4.62 -2.68 -2.24
C ALA A 17 5.15 -3.68 -3.26
N ALA A 18 4.87 -3.44 -4.55
CA ALA A 18 5.57 -4.15 -5.62
C ALA A 18 6.96 -3.53 -5.84
N GLN A 19 8.01 -4.31 -5.59
CA GLN A 19 9.41 -3.92 -5.76
C GLN A 19 10.23 -5.06 -6.35
N LYS A 20 11.25 -4.73 -7.17
CA LYS A 20 12.31 -5.65 -7.62
C LYS A 20 11.82 -7.00 -8.21
N GLY A 21 10.63 -7.04 -8.80
CA GLY A 21 10.02 -8.26 -9.37
C GLY A 21 9.17 -9.09 -8.41
N GLY A 22 9.01 -8.65 -7.16
CA GLY A 22 8.20 -9.30 -6.13
C GLY A 22 7.29 -8.32 -5.36
N ILE A 23 6.78 -8.80 -4.23
CA ILE A 23 5.95 -8.04 -3.29
C ILE A 23 6.62 -8.05 -1.92
N ASP A 24 6.95 -6.87 -1.40
CA ASP A 24 7.61 -6.67 -0.12
C ASP A 24 6.69 -5.95 0.86
N VAL A 25 6.69 -6.36 2.13
CA VAL A 25 6.00 -5.64 3.21
C VAL A 25 6.92 -4.55 3.73
N LEU A 26 6.39 -3.33 3.79
CA LEU A 26 7.13 -2.14 4.19
C LEU A 26 7.24 -2.05 5.72
N LEU A 27 8.37 -1.49 6.18
CA LEU A 27 8.58 -1.19 7.58
C LEU A 27 8.16 0.24 7.90
N ASN A 28 7.65 0.46 9.11
CA ASN A 28 7.39 1.80 9.65
C ASN A 28 8.64 2.40 10.32
N GLU A 29 8.49 3.59 10.91
CA GLU A 29 9.61 4.32 11.53
C GLU A 29 10.32 3.60 12.69
N VAL A 30 9.71 2.61 13.34
CA VAL A 30 10.34 1.79 14.40
C VAL A 30 10.79 0.41 13.88
N SER A 31 10.87 0.24 12.56
CA SER A 31 11.19 -1.04 11.89
C SER A 31 10.16 -2.17 12.10
N SER A 32 8.93 -1.84 12.51
CA SER A 32 7.83 -2.80 12.58
C SER A 32 7.18 -3.01 11.21
N ARG A 33 6.72 -4.25 10.94
CA ARG A 33 5.96 -4.64 9.73
C ARG A 33 4.46 -4.30 9.84
N GLN A 34 4.01 -3.90 11.02
CA GLN A 34 2.64 -3.56 11.35
C GLN A 34 2.59 -2.20 12.03
N THR A 35 1.74 -1.30 11.55
CA THR A 35 1.54 0.02 12.16
C THR A 35 0.22 0.04 12.92
N PRO A 36 0.16 0.48 14.19
CA PRO A 36 -1.09 0.58 14.94
C PRO A 36 -2.17 1.42 14.22
N CYS A 37 -3.40 0.92 14.15
CA CYS A 37 -4.54 1.60 13.56
C CYS A 37 -5.14 2.60 14.56
N MET A 38 -4.35 3.61 14.92
CA MET A 38 -4.63 4.53 16.03
C MET A 38 -4.29 5.98 15.67
N ALA A 39 -5.13 6.90 16.14
CA ALA A 39 -4.91 8.35 16.05
C ALA A 39 -5.11 8.99 17.43
N SER A 40 -4.10 9.69 17.94
CA SER A 40 -4.10 10.30 19.27
C SER A 40 -3.89 11.81 19.16
N PHE A 41 -4.79 12.58 19.78
CA PHE A 41 -4.86 14.02 19.64
C PHE A 41 -4.22 14.69 20.87
N GLY A 42 -3.17 15.49 20.66
CA GLY A 42 -2.45 16.19 21.71
C GLY A 42 -2.79 17.68 21.82
N GLU A 43 -2.04 18.37 22.68
CA GLU A 43 -2.16 19.81 22.93
C GLU A 43 -1.61 20.69 21.80
N LYS A 44 -0.74 20.13 20.95
CA LYS A 44 -0.05 20.83 19.85
C LYS A 44 -0.18 20.12 18.50
N GLU A 45 0.01 18.80 18.49
CA GLU A 45 0.06 17.95 17.29
C GLU A 45 -0.77 16.67 17.48
N ARG A 46 -0.99 15.94 16.40
CA ARG A 46 -1.47 14.56 16.40
C ARG A 46 -0.31 13.58 16.41
N ALA A 47 -0.53 12.47 17.09
CA ALA A 47 0.28 11.26 16.99
C ALA A 47 -0.53 10.21 16.22
N LEU A 48 0.06 9.59 15.19
CA LEU A 48 -0.62 8.62 14.31
C LEU A 48 0.25 7.36 14.21
N GLY A 49 -0.31 6.17 14.44
CA GLY A 49 0.46 4.92 14.45
C GLY A 49 1.27 4.69 15.74
N GLU A 50 2.56 4.41 15.61
CA GLU A 50 3.44 4.06 16.75
C GLU A 50 3.55 5.18 17.82
N PRO A 51 3.64 6.48 17.45
CA PRO A 51 3.52 7.57 18.42
C PRO A 51 2.18 7.57 19.18
N ALA A 52 1.08 7.18 18.53
CA ALA A 52 -0.24 7.11 19.16
C ALA A 52 -0.30 5.98 20.20
N LEU A 53 0.20 4.80 19.85
CA LEU A 53 0.32 3.65 20.75
C LEU A 53 1.18 3.99 21.97
N THR A 54 2.33 4.64 21.75
CA THR A 54 3.26 5.06 22.82
C THR A 54 2.58 5.94 23.87
N GLN A 55 1.58 6.75 23.48
CA GLN A 55 0.85 7.61 24.41
C GLN A 55 -0.55 7.14 24.81
N PHE A 56 -1.00 5.97 24.35
CA PHE A 56 -2.37 5.51 24.55
C PHE A 56 -2.77 5.42 26.04
N ALA A 57 -1.88 4.92 26.90
CA ALA A 57 -2.14 4.80 28.34
C ALA A 57 -2.18 6.15 29.09
N ARG A 58 -1.52 7.21 28.58
CA ARG A 58 -1.54 8.55 29.18
C ARG A 58 -2.65 9.43 28.61
N ASN A 59 -2.91 9.33 27.31
CA ASN A 59 -3.83 10.17 26.53
C ASN A 59 -5.07 9.41 26.03
N THR A 60 -5.52 8.43 26.81
CA THR A 60 -6.64 7.52 26.56
C THR A 60 -7.87 8.18 25.94
N LYS A 61 -8.39 9.23 26.58
CA LYS A 61 -9.64 9.92 26.20
C LYS A 61 -9.59 10.66 24.88
N ASN A 62 -8.39 10.92 24.37
CA ASN A 62 -8.14 11.58 23.09
C ASN A 62 -7.42 10.63 22.11
N THR A 63 -7.45 9.31 22.34
CA THR A 63 -6.85 8.31 21.44
C THR A 63 -7.92 7.42 20.83
N VAL A 64 -8.16 7.65 19.54
CA VAL A 64 -9.10 6.89 18.73
C VAL A 64 -8.46 5.57 18.30
N ILE A 65 -9.12 4.49 18.70
CA ILE A 65 -8.84 3.10 18.32
C ILE A 65 -10.08 2.53 17.61
N ASN A 66 -9.96 1.36 16.98
CA ASN A 66 -11.06 0.66 16.31
C ASN A 66 -11.81 1.50 15.24
N VAL A 67 -11.22 2.55 14.65
CA VAL A 67 -11.93 3.45 13.72
C VAL A 67 -12.62 2.71 12.56
N LYS A 68 -12.02 1.60 12.10
CA LYS A 68 -12.60 0.68 11.09
C LYS A 68 -14.00 0.17 11.46
N ARG A 69 -14.32 0.06 12.75
CA ARG A 69 -15.62 -0.38 13.28
C ARG A 69 -16.70 0.70 13.24
N LEU A 70 -16.30 1.97 13.09
CA LEU A 70 -17.16 3.15 13.16
C LEU A 70 -17.52 3.71 11.77
N LEU A 71 -16.71 3.42 10.74
CA LEU A 71 -16.87 3.93 9.38
C LEU A 71 -18.23 3.59 8.76
N GLY A 72 -18.96 4.60 8.30
CA GLY A 72 -20.22 4.47 7.54
C GLY A 72 -21.34 3.76 8.28
N ARG A 73 -21.42 3.93 9.61
CA ARG A 73 -22.44 3.33 10.49
C ARG A 73 -23.29 4.39 11.17
N ASN A 74 -24.59 4.12 11.28
CA ASN A 74 -25.50 4.97 12.04
C ASN A 74 -25.21 4.83 13.54
N PHE A 75 -25.34 5.93 14.30
CA PHE A 75 -25.09 5.92 15.74
C PHE A 75 -26.03 4.96 16.49
N ASP A 76 -27.30 4.89 16.08
CA ASP A 76 -28.36 4.16 16.79
C ASP A 76 -28.41 2.64 16.49
N GLU A 77 -27.48 2.10 15.68
CA GLU A 77 -27.42 0.66 15.40
C GLU A 77 -27.11 -0.16 16.66
N GLU A 78 -27.78 -1.31 16.84
CA GLU A 78 -27.61 -2.17 18.05
C GLU A 78 -26.16 -2.63 18.20
N GLU A 79 -25.56 -3.15 17.12
CA GLU A 79 -24.13 -3.52 17.05
C GLU A 79 -23.18 -2.30 17.16
N MET A 80 -23.66 -1.06 17.03
CA MET A 80 -22.84 0.16 17.20
C MET A 80 -22.87 0.62 18.65
N GLN A 81 -24.02 0.55 19.33
CA GLN A 81 -24.12 0.85 20.75
C GLN A 81 -23.29 -0.11 21.61
N GLU A 82 -23.16 -1.39 21.25
CA GLU A 82 -22.25 -2.31 21.94
C GLU A 82 -20.76 -1.98 21.69
N GLU A 83 -20.38 -1.64 20.45
CA GLU A 83 -19.00 -1.22 20.15
C GLU A 83 -18.64 0.07 20.91
N ILE A 84 -19.53 1.06 20.98
CA ILE A 84 -19.36 2.33 21.71
C ILE A 84 -19.03 2.10 23.20
N LYS A 85 -19.66 1.14 23.86
CA LYS A 85 -19.38 0.81 25.28
C LYS A 85 -17.94 0.34 25.54
N SER A 86 -17.22 -0.11 24.50
CA SER A 86 -15.83 -0.53 24.57
C SER A 86 -14.82 0.57 24.24
N LEU A 87 -15.28 1.75 23.79
CA LEU A 87 -14.39 2.82 23.34
C LEU A 87 -13.87 3.66 24.52
N PRO A 88 -12.56 4.00 24.55
CA PRO A 88 -11.97 4.80 25.62
C PRO A 88 -12.19 6.31 25.49
N PHE A 89 -12.97 6.75 24.49
CA PHE A 89 -13.23 8.14 24.14
C PHE A 89 -14.73 8.37 23.96
N LYS A 90 -15.17 9.63 24.05
CA LYS A 90 -16.60 9.96 23.99
C LYS A 90 -17.10 10.05 22.56
N THR A 91 -18.28 9.47 22.31
CA THR A 91 -18.99 9.57 21.03
C THR A 91 -20.38 10.18 21.20
N ASN A 92 -20.89 10.80 20.15
CA ASN A 92 -22.26 11.31 20.03
C ASN A 92 -22.85 10.95 18.66
N LYS A 93 -24.14 11.21 18.49
CA LYS A 93 -24.77 11.24 17.17
C LYS A 93 -24.42 12.57 16.50
N ASN A 94 -23.80 12.52 15.32
CA ASN A 94 -23.46 13.72 14.54
C ASN A 94 -24.71 14.24 13.78
N ALA A 95 -24.55 15.32 13.02
CA ALA A 95 -25.64 15.93 12.25
C ALA A 95 -26.19 15.03 11.10
N ALA A 96 -25.40 14.06 10.62
CA ALA A 96 -25.82 13.07 9.62
C ALA A 96 -26.55 11.85 10.24
N GLY A 97 -26.52 11.70 11.57
CA GLY A 97 -27.04 10.54 12.28
C GLY A 97 -26.03 9.41 12.49
N GLU A 98 -24.79 9.61 12.04
CA GLU A 98 -23.65 8.71 12.22
C GLU A 98 -22.92 8.98 13.55
N VAL A 99 -21.86 8.22 13.81
CA VAL A 99 -21.00 8.40 14.99
C VAL A 99 -20.12 9.64 14.84
N GLY A 100 -20.24 10.61 15.74
CA GLY A 100 -19.27 11.69 15.96
C GLY A 100 -18.30 11.33 17.08
N ILE A 101 -17.00 11.60 16.90
CA ILE A 101 -15.92 11.28 17.83
C ILE A 101 -15.44 12.55 18.53
N ASN A 102 -15.54 12.61 19.86
CA ASN A 102 -15.15 13.79 20.66
C ASN A 102 -13.75 13.62 21.24
N VAL A 103 -12.86 14.54 20.91
CA VAL A 103 -11.50 14.63 21.47
C VAL A 103 -11.17 16.05 21.90
N THR A 104 -10.17 16.18 22.77
CA THR A 104 -9.49 17.46 23.01
C THR A 104 -8.26 17.52 22.12
N TYR A 105 -8.22 18.48 21.20
CA TYR A 105 -7.13 18.70 20.26
C TYR A 105 -6.79 20.18 20.21
N ALA A 106 -5.50 20.54 20.22
CA ALA A 106 -5.05 21.94 20.25
C ALA A 106 -5.73 22.76 21.36
N ASN A 107 -5.87 22.15 22.55
CA ASN A 107 -6.58 22.69 23.73
C ASN A 107 -8.06 23.06 23.51
N GLN A 108 -8.68 22.54 22.45
CA GLN A 108 -10.09 22.75 22.11
C GLN A 108 -10.83 21.41 22.04
N LYS A 109 -12.09 21.38 22.46
CA LYS A 109 -12.97 20.24 22.16
C LYS A 109 -13.29 20.24 20.67
N ARG A 110 -13.12 19.09 20.01
CA ARG A 110 -13.47 18.89 18.60
C ARG A 110 -14.25 17.60 18.43
N GLU A 111 -15.19 17.65 17.49
CA GLU A 111 -15.88 16.49 16.93
C GLU A 111 -15.23 16.15 15.60
N PHE A 112 -14.95 14.88 15.36
CA PHE A 112 -14.48 14.35 14.07
C PHE A 112 -15.35 13.17 13.65
N ASP A 113 -15.64 13.09 12.35
CA ASP A 113 -16.26 11.88 11.78
C ASP A 113 -15.22 10.75 11.65
N PRO A 114 -15.63 9.47 11.79
CA PRO A 114 -14.78 8.30 11.54
C PRO A 114 -14.05 8.34 10.19
N THR A 115 -14.72 8.87 9.16
CA THR A 115 -14.16 9.08 7.82
C THR A 115 -12.94 10.00 7.85
N THR A 116 -13.02 11.12 8.58
CA THR A 116 -11.91 12.05 8.75
C THR A 116 -10.78 11.40 9.54
N VAL A 117 -11.07 10.68 10.64
CA VAL A 117 -10.02 10.01 11.43
C VAL A 117 -9.32 8.90 10.64
N ALA A 118 -10.06 8.12 9.84
CA ALA A 118 -9.48 7.15 8.93
C ALA A 118 -8.61 7.81 7.85
N ALA A 119 -8.97 9.00 7.37
CA ALA A 119 -8.13 9.77 6.44
C ALA A 119 -6.80 10.19 7.08
N MET A 120 -6.78 10.61 8.34
CA MET A 120 -5.52 10.93 9.07
C MET A 120 -4.59 9.71 9.07
N ILE A 121 -5.14 8.54 9.41
CA ILE A 121 -4.38 7.28 9.48
C ILE A 121 -3.91 6.84 8.08
N LEU A 122 -4.73 6.99 7.04
CA LEU A 122 -4.31 6.76 5.65
C LEU A 122 -3.23 7.75 5.19
N GLY A 123 -3.25 9.00 5.68
CA GLY A 123 -2.17 9.97 5.48
C GLY A 123 -0.85 9.52 6.11
N LYS A 124 -0.88 8.95 7.32
CA LYS A 124 0.30 8.32 7.94
C LYS A 124 0.78 7.08 7.17
N VAL A 125 -0.14 6.23 6.68
CA VAL A 125 0.18 5.07 5.83
C VAL A 125 0.87 5.52 4.53
N LYS A 126 0.37 6.59 3.90
CA LYS A 126 0.98 7.22 2.73
C LYS A 126 2.41 7.69 3.02
N GLN A 127 2.63 8.41 4.13
CA GLN A 127 3.98 8.86 4.53
C GLN A 127 4.96 7.70 4.71
N ILE A 128 4.53 6.59 5.35
CA ILE A 128 5.36 5.37 5.49
C ILE A 128 5.69 4.79 4.11
N ALA A 129 4.69 4.65 3.23
CA ALA A 129 4.89 4.14 1.88
C ALA A 129 5.82 5.02 1.03
N GLU A 130 5.70 6.35 1.12
CA GLU A 130 6.56 7.29 0.39
C GLU A 130 8.01 7.24 0.90
N LYS A 131 8.20 7.20 2.22
CA LYS A 131 9.53 7.07 2.84
C LYS A 131 10.20 5.74 2.50
N ALA A 132 9.47 4.63 2.55
CA ALA A 132 10.02 3.29 2.32
C ALA A 132 10.17 2.91 0.83
N THR A 133 9.55 3.64 -0.09
CA THR A 133 9.67 3.40 -1.55
C THR A 133 10.44 4.48 -2.31
N GLU A 134 10.79 5.59 -1.64
CA GLU A 134 11.39 6.80 -2.19
C GLU A 134 10.61 7.37 -3.41
N LYS A 135 9.30 7.12 -3.45
CA LYS A 135 8.42 7.40 -4.59
C LYS A 135 7.05 7.89 -4.12
N PRO A 136 6.39 8.82 -4.83
CA PRO A 136 5.04 9.26 -4.51
C PRO A 136 4.03 8.11 -4.48
N CYS A 137 3.26 8.04 -3.39
CA CYS A 137 2.19 7.09 -3.15
C CYS A 137 0.86 7.72 -3.56
N LYS A 138 0.52 7.55 -4.84
CA LYS A 138 -0.74 8.08 -5.41
C LYS A 138 -1.83 7.03 -5.49
N ASP A 139 -1.54 5.89 -6.10
CA ASP A 139 -2.52 4.85 -6.40
C ASP A 139 -2.35 3.65 -5.46
N VAL A 140 -3.44 3.22 -4.83
CA VAL A 140 -3.44 2.18 -3.79
C VAL A 140 -4.58 1.18 -3.98
N VAL A 141 -4.44 -0.02 -3.43
CA VAL A 141 -5.58 -0.95 -3.20
C VAL A 141 -5.70 -1.20 -1.70
N ILE A 142 -6.91 -1.12 -1.17
CA ILE A 142 -7.17 -1.19 0.28
C ILE A 142 -8.10 -2.37 0.59
N SER A 143 -7.80 -3.13 1.64
CA SER A 143 -8.63 -4.22 2.13
C SER A 143 -9.87 -3.71 2.87
N VAL A 144 -11.00 -4.38 2.66
CA VAL A 144 -12.23 -4.24 3.45
C VAL A 144 -12.76 -5.61 3.84
N PRO A 145 -13.51 -5.76 4.94
CA PRO A 145 -14.25 -6.98 5.20
C PRO A 145 -15.28 -7.24 4.10
N GLY A 146 -15.39 -8.49 3.63
CA GLY A 146 -16.34 -8.84 2.56
C GLY A 146 -17.78 -8.39 2.87
N TRP A 147 -18.20 -8.53 4.12
CA TRP A 147 -19.51 -8.10 4.66
C TRP A 147 -19.74 -6.59 4.76
N TRP A 148 -18.81 -5.72 4.36
CA TRP A 148 -19.07 -4.27 4.44
C TRP A 148 -20.17 -3.79 3.49
N THR A 149 -21.08 -2.98 4.03
CA THR A 149 -22.15 -2.33 3.25
C THR A 149 -21.57 -1.25 2.32
N VAL A 150 -22.41 -0.76 1.39
CA VAL A 150 -22.02 0.32 0.47
C VAL A 150 -21.63 1.59 1.23
N ALA A 151 -22.29 1.89 2.36
CA ALA A 151 -21.96 3.06 3.18
C ALA A 151 -20.54 2.97 3.76
N GLN A 152 -20.16 1.81 4.30
CA GLN A 152 -18.83 1.60 4.88
C GLN A 152 -17.72 1.63 3.80
N ARG A 153 -17.98 1.01 2.64
CA ARG A 153 -17.10 1.05 1.47
C ARG A 153 -16.92 2.48 0.96
N GLN A 154 -18.01 3.24 0.85
CA GLN A 154 -17.99 4.63 0.41
C GLN A 154 -17.24 5.54 1.40
N ALA A 155 -17.47 5.39 2.72
CA ALA A 155 -16.75 6.12 3.75
C ALA A 155 -15.22 5.92 3.66
N LEU A 156 -14.75 4.71 3.37
CA LEU A 156 -13.31 4.46 3.18
C LEU A 156 -12.77 5.02 1.85
N LEU A 157 -13.56 5.05 0.77
CA LEU A 157 -13.19 5.76 -0.46
C LEU A 157 -13.06 7.27 -0.22
N ASP A 158 -13.98 7.85 0.53
CA ASP A 158 -13.96 9.28 0.87
C ASP A 158 -12.79 9.61 1.82
N ALA A 159 -12.50 8.75 2.81
CA ALA A 159 -11.29 8.86 3.62
C ALA A 159 -10.00 8.79 2.78
N SER A 160 -9.97 7.93 1.74
CA SER A 160 -8.84 7.83 0.82
C SER A 160 -8.64 9.12 0.02
N ARG A 161 -9.73 9.72 -0.47
CA ARG A 161 -9.72 11.01 -1.17
C ARG A 161 -9.19 12.14 -0.28
N ILE A 162 -9.66 12.23 0.96
CA ILE A 162 -9.22 13.21 1.96
C ILE A 162 -7.73 13.04 2.30
N ALA A 163 -7.24 11.81 2.41
CA ALA A 163 -5.82 11.50 2.59
C ALA A 163 -4.94 11.77 1.34
N GLY A 164 -5.55 12.17 0.22
CA GLY A 164 -4.85 12.40 -1.04
C GLY A 164 -4.25 11.13 -1.64
N VAL A 165 -4.95 9.98 -1.52
CA VAL A 165 -4.63 8.73 -2.21
C VAL A 165 -5.82 8.23 -3.03
N ASN A 166 -5.54 7.74 -4.23
CA ASN A 166 -6.51 7.18 -5.15
C ASN A 166 -6.65 5.67 -4.90
N ALA A 167 -7.72 5.25 -4.23
CA ALA A 167 -8.03 3.84 -4.07
C ALA A 167 -8.51 3.26 -5.43
N LEU A 168 -7.63 2.57 -6.15
CA LEU A 168 -7.94 1.91 -7.42
C LEU A 168 -8.99 0.81 -7.26
N LYS A 169 -8.98 0.11 -6.12
CA LYS A 169 -9.96 -0.91 -5.76
C LYS A 169 -10.07 -1.02 -4.25
N LEU A 170 -11.30 -1.24 -3.76
CA LEU A 170 -11.51 -1.83 -2.44
C LEU A 170 -11.68 -3.33 -2.67
N ILE A 171 -10.81 -4.14 -2.09
CA ILE A 171 -10.80 -5.59 -2.23
C ILE A 171 -11.22 -6.23 -0.91
N SER A 172 -12.03 -7.28 -0.96
CA SER A 172 -12.40 -8.02 0.24
C SER A 172 -11.17 -8.72 0.82
N ASP A 173 -10.98 -8.70 2.14
CA ASP A 173 -9.85 -9.30 2.85
C ASP A 173 -9.55 -10.75 2.40
N HIS A 174 -10.57 -11.60 2.42
CA HIS A 174 -10.50 -12.98 1.94
C HIS A 174 -10.10 -13.12 0.46
N ALA A 175 -10.40 -12.11 -0.37
CA ALA A 175 -10.17 -12.13 -1.81
C ALA A 175 -8.75 -11.64 -2.15
N ALA A 176 -8.20 -10.73 -1.32
CA ALA A 176 -6.79 -10.39 -1.34
C ALA A 176 -5.93 -11.60 -0.93
N SER A 177 -6.28 -12.29 0.16
CA SER A 177 -5.62 -13.55 0.55
C SER A 177 -5.76 -14.65 -0.50
N ALA A 178 -6.93 -14.77 -1.14
CA ALA A 178 -7.12 -15.67 -2.27
C ALA A 178 -6.20 -15.32 -3.46
N LEU A 179 -6.08 -14.04 -3.83
CA LEU A 179 -5.19 -13.61 -4.91
C LEU A 179 -3.72 -13.93 -4.59
N GLN A 180 -3.29 -13.64 -3.36
CA GLN A 180 -1.96 -13.99 -2.86
C GLN A 180 -1.72 -15.50 -2.89
N TYR A 181 -2.72 -16.33 -2.61
CA TYR A 181 -2.60 -17.79 -2.74
C TYR A 181 -2.49 -18.23 -4.20
N GLY A 182 -3.43 -17.80 -5.04
CA GLY A 182 -3.65 -18.32 -6.39
C GLY A 182 -2.57 -17.95 -7.40
N ILE A 183 -2.04 -16.71 -7.36
CA ILE A 183 -1.16 -16.21 -8.42
C ILE A 183 0.19 -16.94 -8.49
N TYR A 184 0.68 -17.44 -7.35
CA TYR A 184 1.94 -18.20 -7.25
C TYR A 184 1.76 -19.70 -7.49
N LYS A 185 0.54 -20.22 -7.63
CA LYS A 185 0.34 -21.63 -8.01
C LYS A 185 0.65 -21.81 -9.50
N THR A 186 1.54 -22.75 -9.78
CA THR A 186 1.97 -23.12 -11.14
C THR A 186 1.06 -24.18 -11.75
N ASN A 187 0.62 -25.14 -10.94
CA ASN A 187 -0.04 -26.38 -11.38
C ASN A 187 -1.58 -26.31 -11.29
N LEU A 188 -2.18 -25.16 -11.64
CA LEU A 188 -3.64 -25.01 -11.71
C LEU A 188 -4.17 -25.54 -13.05
N SER A 189 -5.24 -26.34 -13.00
CA SER A 189 -5.91 -26.87 -14.20
C SER A 189 -6.72 -25.80 -14.93
N GLU A 190 -6.96 -26.03 -16.23
CA GLU A 190 -7.85 -25.21 -17.06
C GLU A 190 -9.32 -25.68 -16.99
N THR A 191 -9.54 -26.96 -16.66
CA THR A 191 -10.86 -27.61 -16.70
C THR A 191 -11.44 -27.90 -15.32
N GLU A 192 -10.59 -28.23 -14.33
CA GLU A 192 -11.02 -28.61 -12.97
C GLU A 192 -10.59 -27.56 -11.95
N PRO A 193 -11.51 -27.03 -11.11
CA PRO A 193 -11.14 -26.06 -10.09
C PRO A 193 -10.48 -26.72 -8.88
N LEU A 194 -9.43 -26.07 -8.38
CA LEU A 194 -8.81 -26.40 -7.10
C LEU A 194 -9.58 -25.63 -6.00
N ASN A 195 -10.41 -26.34 -5.23
CA ASN A 195 -11.25 -25.74 -4.19
C ASN A 195 -10.45 -25.53 -2.90
N VAL A 196 -10.41 -24.32 -2.35
CA VAL A 196 -9.70 -24.00 -1.11
C VAL A 196 -10.61 -23.21 -0.18
N VAL A 197 -10.64 -23.61 1.09
CA VAL A 197 -11.29 -22.82 2.15
C VAL A 197 -10.24 -21.84 2.70
N ILE A 198 -10.58 -20.56 2.80
CA ILE A 198 -9.73 -19.53 3.43
C ILE A 198 -10.46 -19.05 4.68
N ILE A 199 -9.78 -19.11 5.83
CA ILE A 199 -10.33 -18.74 7.14
C ILE A 199 -9.46 -17.61 7.71
N ASP A 200 -10.00 -16.40 7.75
CA ASP A 200 -9.37 -15.24 8.38
C ASP A 200 -9.99 -14.98 9.75
N VAL A 201 -9.19 -15.05 10.82
CA VAL A 201 -9.62 -14.62 12.17
C VAL A 201 -8.76 -13.44 12.60
N GLY A 202 -9.28 -12.24 12.36
CA GLY A 202 -8.62 -10.97 12.64
C GLY A 202 -8.73 -10.54 14.11
N TYR A 203 -8.54 -9.25 14.36
CA TYR A 203 -8.68 -8.69 15.72
C TYR A 203 -10.15 -8.58 16.19
N SER A 204 -11.09 -8.25 15.29
CA SER A 204 -12.48 -7.91 15.65
C SER A 204 -13.56 -8.74 14.95
N GLY A 205 -13.18 -9.62 14.04
CA GLY A 205 -14.11 -10.34 13.18
C GLY A 205 -13.44 -11.48 12.43
N THR A 206 -14.28 -12.41 11.99
CA THR A 206 -13.92 -13.62 11.27
C THR A 206 -14.56 -13.59 9.89
N SER A 207 -13.81 -13.94 8.84
CA SER A 207 -14.33 -14.21 7.51
C SER A 207 -13.90 -15.60 7.04
N VAL A 208 -14.82 -16.32 6.38
CA VAL A 208 -14.54 -17.61 5.75
C VAL A 208 -15.05 -17.54 4.32
N SER A 209 -14.22 -17.96 3.37
CA SER A 209 -14.64 -18.12 1.98
C SER A 209 -14.26 -19.49 1.43
N VAL A 210 -15.08 -19.99 0.51
CA VAL A 210 -14.71 -21.11 -0.36
C VAL A 210 -14.36 -20.54 -1.73
N VAL A 211 -13.17 -20.87 -2.23
CA VAL A 211 -12.61 -20.28 -3.45
C VAL A 211 -12.18 -21.38 -4.42
N GLU A 212 -12.60 -21.24 -5.67
CA GLU A 212 -12.13 -22.06 -6.79
C GLU A 212 -10.94 -21.38 -7.47
N PHE A 213 -9.84 -22.12 -7.64
CA PHE A 213 -8.68 -21.68 -8.41
C PHE A 213 -8.54 -22.48 -9.70
N MET A 214 -8.37 -21.77 -10.83
CA MET A 214 -8.07 -22.34 -12.14
C MET A 214 -6.92 -21.55 -12.77
N LYS A 215 -6.33 -22.05 -13.86
CA LYS A 215 -5.22 -21.37 -14.54
C LYS A 215 -5.60 -19.93 -14.92
N GLY A 216 -4.93 -18.97 -14.30
CA GLY A 216 -5.12 -17.53 -14.55
C GLY A 216 -6.41 -16.93 -14.00
N LYS A 217 -7.17 -17.61 -13.13
CA LYS A 217 -8.36 -17.03 -12.48
C LYS A 217 -8.67 -17.63 -11.11
N LEU A 218 -9.30 -16.84 -10.25
CA LEU A 218 -10.01 -17.32 -9.05
C LEU A 218 -11.47 -16.86 -9.07
N ARG A 219 -12.33 -17.64 -8.42
CA ARG A 219 -13.73 -17.30 -8.14
C ARG A 219 -14.03 -17.58 -6.67
N VAL A 220 -14.48 -16.57 -5.94
CA VAL A 220 -15.14 -16.78 -4.64
C VAL A 220 -16.50 -17.41 -4.90
N VAL A 221 -16.81 -18.53 -4.24
CA VAL A 221 -18.03 -19.33 -4.45
C VAL A 221 -19.07 -19.03 -3.37
N SER A 222 -18.64 -18.94 -2.12
CA SER A 222 -19.49 -18.62 -0.97
C SER A 222 -18.67 -17.88 0.09
N THR A 223 -19.38 -17.14 0.95
CA THR A 223 -18.78 -16.42 2.07
C THR A 223 -19.64 -16.55 3.33
N ALA A 224 -18.98 -16.60 4.49
CA ALA A 224 -19.63 -16.49 5.80
C ALA A 224 -18.77 -15.65 6.73
N TYR A 225 -19.40 -15.01 7.72
CA TYR A 225 -18.75 -14.05 8.60
C TYR A 225 -19.30 -14.14 10.00
N ASP A 226 -18.45 -13.86 10.99
CA ASP A 226 -18.89 -13.36 12.29
C ASP A 226 -18.23 -11.99 12.52
N ARG A 227 -19.06 -10.95 12.59
CA ARG A 227 -18.63 -9.55 12.68
C ARG A 227 -18.04 -9.20 14.04
N ASN A 228 -18.23 -10.05 15.05
CA ASN A 228 -17.93 -9.80 16.46
C ASN A 228 -17.23 -11.02 17.09
N LEU A 229 -16.27 -11.58 16.36
CA LEU A 229 -15.45 -12.72 16.75
C LEU A 229 -14.03 -12.56 16.20
N GLY A 230 -13.10 -12.16 17.05
CA GLY A 230 -11.67 -12.07 16.74
C GLY A 230 -10.81 -12.00 17.99
N GLY A 231 -9.54 -11.65 17.81
CA GLY A 231 -8.55 -11.60 18.89
C GLY A 231 -8.97 -10.81 20.14
N ARG A 232 -9.75 -9.72 19.98
CA ARG A 232 -10.26 -8.88 21.07
C ARG A 232 -11.26 -9.60 21.98
N ASP A 233 -12.03 -10.53 21.43
CA ASP A 233 -13.08 -11.24 22.16
C ASP A 233 -12.44 -12.31 23.07
N PHE A 234 -11.33 -12.90 22.62
CA PHE A 234 -10.43 -13.71 23.45
C PHE A 234 -9.71 -12.87 24.53
N ASP A 235 -9.28 -11.64 24.22
CA ASP A 235 -8.73 -10.73 25.26
C ASP A 235 -9.79 -10.41 26.31
N ARG A 236 -11.04 -10.21 25.89
CA ARG A 236 -12.16 -9.91 26.78
C ARG A 236 -12.45 -11.03 27.78
N VAL A 237 -12.31 -12.30 27.39
CA VAL A 237 -12.43 -13.45 28.30
C VAL A 237 -11.44 -13.34 29.47
N LEU A 238 -10.17 -13.00 29.19
CA LEU A 238 -9.14 -12.80 30.22
C LEU A 238 -9.42 -11.56 31.07
N VAL A 239 -9.82 -10.45 30.45
CA VAL A 239 -10.15 -9.19 31.15
C VAL A 239 -11.31 -9.41 32.11
N ASP A 240 -12.39 -10.06 31.67
CA ASP A 240 -13.58 -10.29 32.50
C ASP A 240 -13.28 -11.27 33.65
N HIS A 241 -12.38 -12.25 33.44
CA HIS A 241 -11.83 -13.09 34.50
C HIS A 241 -11.06 -12.26 35.55
N PHE A 242 -10.06 -11.49 35.13
CA PHE A 242 -9.19 -10.75 36.06
C PHE A 242 -9.89 -9.55 36.73
N VAL A 243 -10.86 -8.91 36.08
CA VAL A 243 -11.75 -7.93 36.75
C VAL A 243 -12.46 -8.60 37.93
N LYS A 244 -12.98 -9.81 37.76
CA LYS A 244 -13.66 -10.56 38.83
C LYS A 244 -12.70 -11.04 39.92
N GLU A 245 -11.54 -11.59 39.55
CA GLU A 245 -10.52 -12.00 40.52
C GLU A 245 -10.04 -10.80 41.35
N PHE A 246 -9.62 -9.72 40.70
CA PHE A 246 -9.00 -8.59 41.39
C PHE A 246 -10.02 -7.75 42.18
N SER A 247 -11.28 -7.66 41.74
CA SER A 247 -12.36 -7.10 42.57
C SER A 247 -12.56 -7.94 43.85
N THR A 248 -12.49 -9.27 43.76
CA THR A 248 -12.62 -10.15 44.92
C THR A 248 -11.41 -10.06 45.87
N LYS A 249 -10.20 -10.08 45.30
CA LYS A 249 -8.91 -10.23 45.99
C LYS A 249 -8.34 -8.92 46.53
N TYR A 250 -8.43 -7.84 45.74
CA TYR A 250 -7.85 -6.53 46.03
C TYR A 250 -8.90 -5.44 46.35
N LYS A 251 -10.20 -5.75 46.26
CA LYS A 251 -11.33 -4.84 46.54
C LYS A 251 -11.34 -3.55 45.69
N ILE A 252 -10.82 -3.64 44.46
CA ILE A 252 -10.82 -2.56 43.46
C ILE A 252 -11.93 -2.75 42.42
N ASP A 253 -12.55 -1.66 41.97
CA ASP A 253 -13.44 -1.66 40.80
C ASP A 253 -12.71 -1.11 39.58
N ILE A 254 -12.09 -2.02 38.83
CA ILE A 254 -11.33 -1.69 37.61
C ILE A 254 -12.23 -1.09 36.52
N ARG A 255 -13.53 -1.43 36.47
CA ARG A 255 -14.44 -0.90 35.43
C ARG A 255 -14.82 0.56 35.67
N SER A 256 -14.76 1.04 36.91
CA SER A 256 -14.95 2.46 37.23
C SER A 256 -13.79 3.36 36.77
N ASN A 257 -12.65 2.78 36.37
CA ASN A 257 -11.44 3.52 36.00
C ASN A 257 -10.90 3.06 34.63
N GLU A 258 -11.23 3.83 33.59
CA GLU A 258 -10.82 3.60 32.20
C GLU A 258 -9.31 3.33 32.04
N LYS A 259 -8.45 4.06 32.78
CA LYS A 259 -6.99 3.85 32.72
C LYS A 259 -6.57 2.51 33.32
N ALA A 260 -7.21 2.08 34.41
CA ALA A 260 -6.95 0.77 35.01
C ALA A 260 -7.44 -0.34 34.08
N LEU A 261 -8.64 -0.20 33.50
CA LEU A 261 -9.20 -1.18 32.56
C LEU A 261 -8.29 -1.40 31.34
N ILE A 262 -7.81 -0.33 30.71
CA ILE A 262 -6.93 -0.43 29.53
C ILE A 262 -5.56 -1.02 29.88
N ARG A 263 -5.00 -0.69 31.05
CA ARG A 263 -3.76 -1.32 31.52
C ARG A 263 -3.94 -2.83 31.73
N LEU A 264 -5.12 -3.26 32.21
CA LEU A 264 -5.48 -4.66 32.29
C LEU A 264 -5.69 -5.29 30.90
N GLU A 265 -6.37 -4.62 29.97
CA GLU A 265 -6.57 -5.10 28.59
C GLU A 265 -5.23 -5.33 27.86
N VAL A 266 -4.31 -4.37 27.91
CA VAL A 266 -2.95 -4.49 27.33
C VAL A 266 -2.15 -5.61 28.00
N ALA A 267 -2.33 -5.83 29.31
CA ALA A 267 -1.69 -6.94 30.01
C ALA A 267 -2.32 -8.30 29.65
N CYS A 268 -3.64 -8.37 29.45
CA CYS A 268 -4.36 -9.55 29.00
C CYS A 268 -4.00 -9.95 27.56
N GLU A 269 -3.83 -8.97 26.65
CA GLU A 269 -3.37 -9.24 25.28
C GLU A 269 -1.97 -9.86 25.26
N LYS A 270 -1.05 -9.34 26.10
CA LYS A 270 0.28 -9.93 26.30
C LYS A 270 0.19 -11.33 26.91
N LEU A 271 -0.64 -11.51 27.95
CA LEU A 271 -0.86 -12.80 28.59
C LEU A 271 -1.38 -13.85 27.60
N LYS A 272 -2.38 -13.52 26.77
CA LYS A 272 -2.91 -14.36 25.68
C LYS A 272 -1.79 -14.83 24.75
N LYS A 273 -0.92 -13.91 24.32
CA LYS A 273 0.23 -14.22 23.44
C LYS A 273 1.25 -15.15 24.12
N VAL A 274 1.48 -14.99 25.43
CA VAL A 274 2.38 -15.86 26.22
C VAL A 274 1.77 -17.24 26.48
N LEU A 275 0.49 -17.34 26.84
CA LEU A 275 -0.21 -18.62 27.04
C LEU A 275 -0.23 -19.50 25.78
N ASN A 276 -0.08 -18.89 24.60
CA ASN A 276 0.04 -19.65 23.36
C ASN A 276 1.34 -20.48 23.29
N THR A 277 2.42 -20.05 23.97
CA THR A 277 3.71 -20.76 23.99
C THR A 277 3.94 -21.57 25.26
N VAL A 278 3.45 -21.12 26.42
CA VAL A 278 3.62 -21.81 27.72
C VAL A 278 2.28 -22.28 28.31
N PRO A 279 2.23 -23.41 29.05
CA PRO A 279 0.98 -23.95 29.58
C PRO A 279 0.36 -23.10 30.69
N GLU A 280 1.14 -22.24 31.36
CA GLU A 280 0.66 -21.30 32.36
C GLU A 280 1.58 -20.06 32.42
N ALA A 281 1.01 -18.91 32.78
CA ALA A 281 1.73 -17.63 32.83
C ALA A 281 1.15 -16.67 33.89
N PRO A 282 2.00 -15.88 34.58
CA PRO A 282 1.55 -14.86 35.53
C PRO A 282 1.11 -13.57 34.83
N ILE A 283 0.23 -12.82 35.48
CA ILE A 283 -0.09 -11.44 35.15
C ILE A 283 0.20 -10.56 36.37
N ASN A 284 1.16 -9.65 36.22
CA ASN A 284 1.58 -8.72 37.26
C ASN A 284 1.43 -7.30 36.71
N ILE A 285 0.72 -6.42 37.43
CA ILE A 285 0.56 -5.02 37.04
C ILE A 285 0.71 -4.15 38.30
N ASP A 286 1.81 -3.40 38.35
CA ASP A 286 2.14 -2.54 39.48
C ASP A 286 1.25 -1.30 39.50
N SER A 287 0.80 -0.89 40.69
CA SER A 287 -0.06 0.28 40.91
C SER A 287 -1.24 0.37 39.92
N LEU A 288 -1.99 -0.73 39.71
CA LEU A 288 -3.05 -0.79 38.71
C LEU A 288 -4.15 0.26 38.98
N MET A 289 -4.55 0.36 40.25
CA MET A 289 -5.55 1.30 40.75
C MET A 289 -5.29 1.55 42.24
N ASN A 290 -5.44 2.81 42.69
CA ASN A 290 -5.25 3.21 44.10
C ASN A 290 -3.90 2.75 44.71
N ASP A 291 -2.83 2.81 43.91
CA ASP A 291 -1.47 2.37 44.26
C ASP A 291 -1.36 0.88 44.67
N ILE A 292 -2.35 0.05 44.31
CA ILE A 292 -2.35 -1.39 44.56
C ILE A 292 -1.73 -2.14 43.38
N ASP A 293 -0.67 -2.90 43.65
CA ASP A 293 -0.12 -3.90 42.74
C ASP A 293 -1.04 -5.13 42.67
N VAL A 294 -1.39 -5.57 41.46
CA VAL A 294 -2.14 -6.81 41.26
C VAL A 294 -1.26 -7.91 40.70
N ARG A 295 -1.47 -9.14 41.19
CA ARG A 295 -0.78 -10.35 40.75
C ARG A 295 -1.79 -11.48 40.58
N GLY A 296 -1.83 -12.10 39.42
CA GLY A 296 -2.68 -13.23 39.07
C GLY A 296 -1.90 -14.28 38.29
N MET A 297 -2.54 -15.42 38.01
CA MET A 297 -1.97 -16.53 37.24
C MET A 297 -3.06 -17.08 36.32
N MET A 298 -2.71 -17.41 35.07
CA MET A 298 -3.61 -18.10 34.15
C MET A 298 -2.97 -19.38 33.63
N LYS A 299 -3.77 -20.41 33.43
CA LYS A 299 -3.38 -21.63 32.71
C LYS A 299 -4.04 -21.63 31.34
N ARG A 300 -3.34 -22.12 30.32
CA ARG A 300 -3.89 -22.24 28.96
C ARG A 300 -5.17 -23.08 28.96
N ALA A 301 -5.19 -24.21 29.68
CA ALA A 301 -6.37 -25.07 29.75
C ALA A 301 -7.62 -24.35 30.31
N ASP A 302 -7.44 -23.50 31.33
CA ASP A 302 -8.55 -22.72 31.92
C ASP A 302 -9.02 -21.63 30.94
N PHE A 303 -8.10 -20.95 30.27
CA PHE A 303 -8.39 -19.95 29.23
C PHE A 303 -9.10 -20.57 28.01
N ASP A 304 -8.63 -21.71 27.52
CA ASP A 304 -9.23 -22.44 26.40
C ASP A 304 -10.66 -22.87 26.75
N ALA A 305 -10.88 -23.39 27.97
CA ALA A 305 -12.20 -23.77 28.48
C ALA A 305 -13.15 -22.55 28.62
N MET A 306 -12.67 -21.41 29.11
CA MET A 306 -13.45 -20.16 29.17
C MET A 306 -13.76 -19.59 27.77
N SER A 307 -12.97 -19.95 26.76
CA SER A 307 -13.11 -19.46 25.38
C SER A 307 -13.92 -20.40 24.46
N ALA A 308 -14.44 -21.52 24.99
CA ALA A 308 -15.10 -22.56 24.19
C ALA A 308 -16.25 -22.04 23.30
N SER A 309 -17.08 -21.12 23.80
CA SER A 309 -18.19 -20.54 23.03
C SER A 309 -17.74 -19.69 21.83
N LEU A 310 -16.54 -19.10 21.87
CA LEU A 310 -15.94 -18.39 20.74
C LEU A 310 -15.45 -19.38 19.67
N LEU A 311 -14.90 -20.51 20.12
CA LEU A 311 -14.43 -21.60 19.27
C LEU A 311 -15.58 -22.35 18.57
N ASP A 312 -16.74 -22.45 19.22
CA ASP A 312 -17.94 -23.03 18.61
C ASP A 312 -18.55 -22.09 17.55
N ARG A 313 -18.69 -20.79 17.85
CA ARG A 313 -19.10 -19.77 16.87
C ARG A 313 -18.20 -19.76 15.63
N LEU A 314 -16.89 -19.89 15.79
CA LEU A 314 -15.95 -20.01 14.67
C LEU A 314 -16.33 -21.17 13.74
N MET A 315 -16.68 -22.33 14.31
CA MET A 315 -17.07 -23.51 13.53
C MET A 315 -18.45 -23.37 12.89
N GLU A 316 -19.39 -22.62 13.48
CA GLU A 316 -20.66 -22.28 12.82
C GLU A 316 -20.42 -21.49 11.52
N VAL A 317 -19.53 -20.50 11.54
CA VAL A 317 -19.15 -19.71 10.35
C VAL A 317 -18.50 -20.59 9.28
N VAL A 318 -17.53 -21.44 9.68
CA VAL A 318 -16.84 -22.36 8.78
C VAL A 318 -17.81 -23.33 8.11
N ASN A 319 -18.68 -23.96 8.90
CA ASN A 319 -19.69 -24.90 8.41
C ASN A 319 -20.70 -24.21 7.48
N LYS A 320 -21.09 -22.96 7.77
CA LYS A 320 -21.96 -22.16 6.90
C LYS A 320 -21.33 -21.94 5.53
N ALA A 321 -20.09 -21.42 5.47
CA ALA A 321 -19.41 -21.17 4.19
C ALA A 321 -19.28 -22.44 3.34
N ILE A 322 -18.90 -23.56 3.96
CA ILE A 322 -18.78 -24.86 3.26
C ILE A 322 -20.16 -25.33 2.75
N THR A 323 -21.20 -25.25 3.57
CA THR A 323 -22.57 -25.64 3.18
C THR A 323 -23.09 -24.80 2.01
N ASP A 324 -22.94 -23.47 2.10
CA ASP A 324 -23.40 -22.53 1.08
C ASP A 324 -22.66 -22.70 -0.26
N SER A 325 -21.39 -23.13 -0.22
CA SER A 325 -20.61 -23.41 -1.43
C SER A 325 -21.20 -24.54 -2.28
N LYS A 326 -21.95 -25.46 -1.66
CA LYS A 326 -22.46 -26.72 -2.24
C LYS A 326 -21.35 -27.65 -2.78
N ILE A 327 -20.08 -27.38 -2.41
CA ILE A 327 -18.93 -28.22 -2.74
C ILE A 327 -18.75 -29.26 -1.60
N PRO A 328 -18.73 -30.57 -1.89
CA PRO A 328 -18.48 -31.60 -0.89
C PRO A 328 -17.12 -31.44 -0.19
N THR A 329 -17.05 -31.73 1.11
CA THR A 329 -15.83 -31.52 1.93
C THR A 329 -14.63 -32.36 1.46
N ASP A 330 -14.86 -33.53 0.85
CA ASP A 330 -13.83 -34.35 0.22
C ASP A 330 -13.23 -33.70 -1.05
N LYS A 331 -13.97 -32.79 -1.69
CA LYS A 331 -13.54 -32.01 -2.87
C LYS A 331 -12.81 -30.72 -2.50
N MET A 332 -12.73 -30.37 -1.22
CA MET A 332 -11.80 -29.33 -0.77
C MET A 332 -10.37 -29.86 -0.91
N PHE A 333 -9.45 -29.05 -1.42
CA PHE A 333 -8.03 -29.37 -1.55
C PHE A 333 -7.24 -28.97 -0.30
N ALA A 334 -7.46 -27.76 0.18
CA ALA A 334 -6.76 -27.19 1.34
C ALA A 334 -7.68 -26.28 2.16
N VAL A 335 -7.26 -26.04 3.41
CA VAL A 335 -7.86 -25.09 4.34
C VAL A 335 -6.74 -24.14 4.77
N GLU A 336 -6.64 -22.96 4.17
CA GLU A 336 -5.62 -21.96 4.52
C GLU A 336 -6.14 -21.05 5.64
N ILE A 337 -5.28 -20.75 6.61
CA ILE A 337 -5.61 -19.83 7.72
C ILE A 337 -4.84 -18.50 7.63
N THR A 338 -5.54 -17.39 7.87
CA THR A 338 -4.98 -16.03 7.96
C THR A 338 -5.51 -15.29 9.19
N GLY A 339 -5.02 -14.08 9.44
CA GLY A 339 -5.40 -13.27 10.59
C GLY A 339 -4.63 -13.64 11.86
N GLY A 340 -4.23 -12.62 12.64
CA GLY A 340 -3.37 -12.81 13.81
C GLY A 340 -3.97 -13.72 14.90
N CYS A 341 -5.31 -13.84 14.98
CA CYS A 341 -5.94 -14.69 15.97
C CYS A 341 -5.85 -16.19 15.64
N THR A 342 -5.66 -16.57 14.36
CA THR A 342 -5.41 -17.98 13.98
C THR A 342 -4.04 -18.50 14.44
N ARG A 343 -3.20 -17.66 15.09
CA ARG A 343 -2.01 -18.14 15.81
C ARG A 343 -2.32 -18.87 17.12
N LEU A 344 -3.52 -18.69 17.70
CA LEU A 344 -3.92 -19.38 18.92
C LEU A 344 -4.03 -20.89 18.67
N LEU A 345 -3.37 -21.69 19.51
CA LEU A 345 -3.38 -23.15 19.39
C LEU A 345 -4.81 -23.70 19.50
N ALA A 346 -5.64 -23.18 20.42
CA ALA A 346 -7.04 -23.58 20.56
C ALA A 346 -7.86 -23.35 19.28
N VAL A 347 -7.62 -22.25 18.57
CA VAL A 347 -8.27 -21.95 17.27
C VAL A 347 -7.81 -22.98 16.22
N GLN A 348 -6.51 -23.24 16.12
CA GLN A 348 -5.95 -24.22 15.17
C GLN A 348 -6.47 -25.64 15.43
N THR A 349 -6.48 -26.08 16.69
CA THR A 349 -6.98 -27.38 17.11
C THR A 349 -8.47 -27.52 16.81
N ARG A 350 -9.30 -26.54 17.20
CA ARG A 350 -10.75 -26.56 16.94
C ARG A 350 -11.07 -26.67 15.44
N LEU A 351 -10.33 -25.94 14.59
CA LEU A 351 -10.48 -25.99 13.14
C LEU A 351 -10.10 -27.37 12.59
N ALA A 352 -8.94 -27.92 12.99
CA ALA A 352 -8.47 -29.23 12.50
C ALA A 352 -9.39 -30.38 12.92
N GLU A 353 -9.85 -30.38 14.18
CA GLU A 353 -10.82 -31.36 14.71
C GLU A 353 -12.19 -31.21 14.04
N GLY A 354 -12.69 -29.98 13.91
CA GLY A 354 -14.00 -29.69 13.33
C GLY A 354 -14.10 -30.04 11.85
N LEU A 355 -13.03 -29.80 11.09
CA LEU A 355 -12.94 -30.12 9.66
C LEU A 355 -12.44 -31.55 9.38
N LYS A 356 -11.93 -32.24 10.41
CA LYS A 356 -11.27 -33.57 10.33
C LYS A 356 -10.16 -33.60 9.27
N ARG A 357 -9.39 -32.52 9.19
CA ARG A 357 -8.38 -32.28 8.16
C ARG A 357 -7.30 -31.31 8.67
N ASP A 358 -6.08 -31.51 8.18
CA ASP A 358 -4.98 -30.58 8.45
C ASP A 358 -5.24 -29.17 7.89
N ILE A 359 -4.88 -28.18 8.69
CA ILE A 359 -4.87 -26.76 8.31
C ILE A 359 -3.53 -26.40 7.63
N SER A 360 -3.63 -25.70 6.51
CA SER A 360 -2.49 -25.18 5.75
C SER A 360 -2.10 -23.78 6.23
N LYS A 361 -0.79 -23.52 6.20
CA LYS A 361 -0.16 -22.26 6.63
C LYS A 361 0.77 -21.74 5.53
N THR A 362 0.39 -21.90 4.26
CA THR A 362 1.23 -21.47 3.12
C THR A 362 1.14 -19.97 2.89
N LEU A 363 0.05 -19.35 3.36
CA LEU A 363 -0.09 -17.90 3.50
C LEU A 363 0.53 -17.41 4.83
N ASN A 364 1.27 -16.29 4.77
CA ASN A 364 1.66 -15.58 5.99
C ASN A 364 0.42 -14.91 6.61
N GLN A 365 0.07 -15.33 7.83
CA GLN A 365 -1.17 -14.96 8.52
C GLN A 365 -1.36 -13.44 8.72
N GLU A 366 -0.30 -12.65 8.81
CA GLU A 366 -0.35 -11.20 9.11
C GLU A 366 -0.04 -10.31 7.90
N GLU A 367 0.39 -10.91 6.79
CA GLU A 367 0.84 -10.20 5.59
C GLU A 367 0.03 -10.55 4.33
N SER A 368 -0.68 -11.68 4.32
CA SER A 368 -1.37 -12.22 3.14
C SER A 368 -2.31 -11.21 2.49
N VAL A 369 -3.14 -10.53 3.29
CA VAL A 369 -4.10 -9.52 2.81
C VAL A 369 -3.38 -8.34 2.16
N ALA A 370 -2.37 -7.75 2.82
CA ALA A 370 -1.63 -6.61 2.28
C ALA A 370 -0.87 -6.96 0.99
N ARG A 371 -0.25 -8.14 0.94
CA ARG A 371 0.43 -8.66 -0.25
C ARG A 371 -0.56 -8.88 -1.40
N GLY A 372 -1.73 -9.43 -1.12
CA GLY A 372 -2.85 -9.55 -2.05
C GLY A 372 -3.34 -8.20 -2.60
N CYS A 373 -3.48 -7.19 -1.73
CA CYS A 373 -3.77 -5.81 -2.16
C CYS A 373 -2.68 -5.28 -3.10
N ALA A 374 -1.39 -5.51 -2.80
CA ALA A 374 -0.29 -5.02 -3.63
C ALA A 374 -0.24 -5.72 -5.00
N LEU A 375 -0.53 -7.03 -5.06
CA LEU A 375 -0.73 -7.76 -6.32
C LEU A 375 -1.90 -7.18 -7.12
N GLN A 376 -3.05 -6.95 -6.49
CA GLN A 376 -4.21 -6.36 -7.16
C GLN A 376 -3.91 -4.94 -7.67
N CYS A 377 -3.13 -4.15 -6.91
CA CYS A 377 -2.66 -2.84 -7.33
C CYS A 377 -1.67 -2.92 -8.50
N ALA A 378 -0.86 -3.98 -8.57
CA ALA A 378 0.04 -4.24 -9.70
C ALA A 378 -0.74 -4.61 -10.97
N ILE A 379 -1.75 -5.48 -10.85
CA ILE A 379 -2.65 -5.87 -11.95
C ILE A 379 -3.39 -4.65 -12.54
N LEU A 380 -3.78 -3.68 -11.69
CA LEU A 380 -4.46 -2.45 -12.11
C LEU A 380 -3.49 -1.34 -12.55
N SER A 381 -2.18 -1.55 -12.46
CA SER A 381 -1.19 -0.53 -12.81
C SER A 381 -0.98 -0.45 -14.33
N PRO A 382 -1.02 0.73 -14.95
CA PRO A 382 -0.68 0.88 -16.36
C PRO A 382 0.83 0.75 -16.64
N ILE A 383 1.68 0.72 -15.59
CA ILE A 383 3.15 0.70 -15.69
C ILE A 383 3.71 -0.67 -15.33
N PHE A 384 3.20 -1.31 -14.26
CA PHE A 384 3.67 -2.62 -13.83
C PHE A 384 2.93 -3.74 -14.57
N LYS A 385 3.65 -4.47 -15.43
CA LYS A 385 3.12 -5.69 -16.04
C LYS A 385 3.36 -6.88 -15.11
N VAL A 386 2.30 -7.59 -14.77
CA VAL A 386 2.32 -8.83 -13.97
C VAL A 386 1.61 -9.96 -14.73
N ARG A 387 1.73 -11.20 -14.24
CA ARG A 387 0.97 -12.34 -14.76
C ARG A 387 -0.52 -12.02 -14.75
N GLU A 388 -1.21 -12.19 -15.88
CA GLU A 388 -2.67 -12.06 -15.93
C GLU A 388 -3.31 -13.07 -14.98
N PHE A 389 -4.10 -12.55 -14.04
CA PHE A 389 -4.81 -13.34 -13.06
C PHE A 389 -6.15 -12.66 -12.73
N ASN A 390 -7.25 -13.23 -13.23
CA ASN A 390 -8.58 -12.66 -13.04
C ASN A 390 -9.14 -13.00 -11.65
N LEU A 391 -9.76 -12.02 -11.01
CA LEU A 391 -10.35 -12.14 -9.67
C LEU A 391 -11.85 -11.84 -9.76
N VAL A 392 -12.66 -12.85 -9.52
CA VAL A 392 -14.11 -12.72 -9.37
C VAL A 392 -14.47 -12.85 -7.89
N ASP A 393 -14.85 -11.72 -7.29
CA ASP A 393 -15.33 -11.61 -5.90
C ASP A 393 -16.87 -11.59 -5.86
N VAL A 394 -17.47 -11.61 -4.67
CA VAL A 394 -18.95 -11.62 -4.50
C VAL A 394 -19.44 -10.51 -3.55
N GLN A 395 -20.68 -10.06 -3.77
CA GLN A 395 -21.42 -9.14 -2.91
C GLN A 395 -22.41 -9.94 -2.05
N PRO A 396 -22.20 -10.07 -0.72
CA PRO A 396 -23.07 -10.91 0.13
C PRO A 396 -24.51 -10.38 0.28
N TYR A 397 -24.78 -9.11 -0.03
CA TYR A 397 -26.12 -8.52 0.14
C TYR A 397 -26.93 -8.48 -1.17
N PRO A 398 -28.19 -8.94 -1.17
CA PRO A 398 -29.07 -8.82 -2.32
C PRO A 398 -29.55 -7.37 -2.44
N ILE A 399 -29.59 -6.86 -3.67
CA ILE A 399 -29.95 -5.46 -3.98
C ILE A 399 -31.10 -5.44 -4.98
N ARG A 400 -32.18 -4.75 -4.60
CA ARG A 400 -33.31 -4.45 -5.47
C ARG A 400 -33.35 -2.97 -5.83
N VAL A 401 -33.98 -2.69 -6.97
CA VAL A 401 -34.25 -1.35 -7.46
C VAL A 401 -35.76 -1.18 -7.54
N THR A 402 -36.26 -0.05 -7.04
CA THR A 402 -37.67 0.33 -7.06
C THR A 402 -37.85 1.63 -7.84
N TRP A 403 -38.97 1.77 -8.56
CA TRP A 403 -39.30 2.99 -9.29
C TRP A 403 -40.77 3.40 -9.14
N GLU A 404 -41.13 4.59 -9.61
CA GLU A 404 -42.54 4.99 -9.75
C GLU A 404 -43.21 4.22 -10.90
N LYS A 405 -44.51 3.93 -10.82
CA LYS A 405 -45.27 3.25 -11.88
C LYS A 405 -45.76 4.24 -12.94
N ALA A 406 -45.50 4.00 -14.22
CA ALA A 406 -46.16 4.73 -15.32
C ALA A 406 -47.59 4.22 -15.53
N THR A 407 -47.87 2.95 -15.22
CA THR A 407 -49.23 2.38 -15.28
C THR A 407 -49.52 1.48 -14.07
N PRO A 408 -50.79 1.35 -13.61
CA PRO A 408 -51.12 0.52 -12.45
C PRO A 408 -50.67 -0.95 -12.55
N ALA A 409 -50.59 -1.48 -13.79
CA ALA A 409 -50.22 -2.85 -14.11
C ALA A 409 -48.70 -3.07 -14.29
N GLU A 410 -47.87 -2.04 -14.20
CA GLU A 410 -46.41 -2.16 -14.30
C GLU A 410 -45.82 -2.73 -12.99
N ASP A 411 -44.94 -3.73 -13.07
CA ASP A 411 -44.08 -4.10 -11.94
C ASP A 411 -43.01 -3.02 -11.74
N ASN A 412 -42.87 -2.51 -10.51
CA ASN A 412 -41.99 -1.39 -10.18
C ASN A 412 -40.90 -1.73 -9.15
N VAL A 413 -40.61 -3.02 -9.02
CA VAL A 413 -39.64 -3.63 -8.12
C VAL A 413 -38.89 -4.69 -8.91
N LEU A 414 -37.56 -4.69 -8.84
CA LEU A 414 -36.73 -5.75 -9.41
C LEU A 414 -35.53 -6.02 -8.52
N GLU A 415 -35.39 -7.26 -8.04
CA GLU A 415 -34.10 -7.73 -7.50
C GLU A 415 -33.10 -7.84 -8.66
N LEU A 416 -32.07 -7.00 -8.61
CA LEU A 416 -31.15 -6.81 -9.72
C LEU A 416 -29.85 -7.59 -9.52
N PHE A 417 -29.42 -7.68 -8.27
CA PHE A 417 -28.25 -8.42 -7.82
C PHE A 417 -28.68 -9.32 -6.64
N PRO A 418 -28.88 -10.64 -6.83
CA PRO A 418 -29.12 -11.56 -5.71
C PRO A 418 -27.89 -11.68 -4.80
N VAL A 419 -28.05 -12.39 -3.67
CA VAL A 419 -26.97 -12.81 -2.76
C VAL A 419 -25.80 -13.41 -3.54
N ASP A 420 -24.58 -13.08 -3.14
CA ASP A 420 -23.31 -13.48 -3.75
C ASP A 420 -23.18 -13.15 -5.25
N SER A 421 -23.83 -12.06 -5.70
CA SER A 421 -23.63 -11.51 -7.05
C SER A 421 -22.17 -11.13 -7.27
N THR A 422 -21.62 -11.48 -8.43
CA THR A 422 -20.20 -11.24 -8.73
C THR A 422 -19.84 -9.75 -8.78
N ILE A 423 -18.62 -9.41 -8.37
CA ILE A 423 -18.06 -8.06 -8.44
C ILE A 423 -16.86 -8.05 -9.41
N PRO A 424 -16.84 -7.19 -10.44
CA PRO A 424 -17.92 -6.29 -10.89
C PRO A 424 -19.04 -7.06 -11.63
N SER A 425 -20.21 -6.44 -11.76
CA SER A 425 -21.34 -6.98 -12.54
C SER A 425 -22.23 -5.86 -13.07
N ALA A 426 -22.83 -6.05 -14.24
CA ALA A 426 -23.73 -5.08 -14.86
C ALA A 426 -25.02 -5.73 -15.32
N LYS A 427 -26.14 -5.03 -15.12
CA LYS A 427 -27.49 -5.44 -15.51
C LYS A 427 -28.17 -4.30 -16.26
N ILE A 428 -29.13 -4.64 -17.10
CA ILE A 428 -29.92 -3.65 -17.86
C ILE A 428 -31.38 -3.77 -17.42
N LEU A 429 -31.85 -2.77 -16.68
CA LEU A 429 -33.27 -2.55 -16.42
C LEU A 429 -33.90 -1.89 -17.66
N THR A 430 -35.08 -2.31 -18.08
CA THR A 430 -35.81 -1.71 -19.21
C THR A 430 -37.21 -1.33 -18.77
N VAL A 431 -37.57 -0.06 -18.87
CA VAL A 431 -38.89 0.49 -18.50
C VAL A 431 -39.51 1.29 -19.65
N CYS A 432 -40.83 1.49 -19.65
CA CYS A 432 -41.58 2.12 -20.74
C CYS A 432 -42.55 3.17 -20.18
N GLY A 433 -42.93 4.18 -20.99
CA GLY A 433 -43.99 5.14 -20.63
C GLY A 433 -43.59 6.32 -19.72
N HIS A 434 -42.35 6.38 -19.24
CA HIS A 434 -41.85 7.40 -18.31
C HIS A 434 -41.32 8.68 -19.01
N GLU A 435 -41.66 9.86 -18.50
CA GLU A 435 -41.11 11.19 -18.92
C GLU A 435 -39.98 11.68 -17.99
N SER A 436 -40.09 11.31 -16.71
CA SER A 436 -39.03 11.33 -15.70
C SER A 436 -39.15 10.03 -14.91
N LEU A 437 -38.06 9.53 -14.35
CA LEU A 437 -38.05 8.29 -13.58
C LEU A 437 -37.19 8.42 -12.34
N ASP A 438 -37.81 8.33 -11.17
CA ASP A 438 -37.12 8.20 -9.88
C ASP A 438 -36.87 6.71 -9.58
N LEU A 439 -35.64 6.40 -9.19
CA LEU A 439 -35.12 5.08 -8.88
C LEU A 439 -34.53 5.08 -7.47
N THR A 440 -34.97 4.16 -6.61
CA THR A 440 -34.32 3.89 -5.32
C THR A 440 -33.66 2.52 -5.37
N ALA A 441 -32.37 2.46 -5.07
CA ALA A 441 -31.64 1.21 -4.84
C ALA A 441 -31.60 0.92 -3.34
N GLU A 442 -31.96 -0.30 -2.95
CA GLU A 442 -32.02 -0.72 -1.55
C GLU A 442 -31.68 -2.20 -1.38
N TYR A 443 -31.27 -2.57 -0.17
CA TYR A 443 -31.05 -3.96 0.20
C TYR A 443 -32.38 -4.72 0.23
N ALA A 444 -32.44 -5.84 -0.49
CA ALA A 444 -33.68 -6.61 -0.67
C ALA A 444 -34.05 -7.41 0.60
N ASP A 445 -33.04 -7.89 1.33
CA ASP A 445 -33.17 -8.60 2.61
C ASP A 445 -32.46 -7.82 3.72
N VAL A 446 -33.26 -7.27 4.63
CA VAL A 446 -32.81 -6.47 5.78
C VAL A 446 -32.28 -7.36 6.91
N SER A 447 -32.65 -8.64 6.96
CA SER A 447 -32.21 -9.57 8.02
C SER A 447 -30.72 -9.92 7.94
N LEU A 448 -30.12 -9.75 6.76
CA LEU A 448 -28.68 -9.91 6.55
C LEU A 448 -27.86 -8.70 7.02
N LEU A 449 -28.48 -7.52 7.18
CA LEU A 449 -27.80 -6.30 7.64
C LEU A 449 -27.67 -6.27 9.18
N PRO A 450 -26.74 -5.46 9.73
CA PRO A 450 -26.82 -5.07 11.14
C PRO A 450 -28.18 -4.40 11.43
N LYS A 451 -28.79 -4.72 12.57
CA LYS A 451 -30.08 -4.12 12.96
C LYS A 451 -29.93 -2.60 13.12
N GLY A 452 -30.80 -1.86 12.45
CA GLY A 452 -30.80 -0.39 12.43
C GLY A 452 -29.95 0.23 11.31
N SER A 453 -29.26 -0.56 10.49
CA SER A 453 -28.56 -0.04 9.32
C SER A 453 -29.53 0.53 8.28
N SER A 454 -29.08 1.52 7.50
CA SER A 454 -29.84 2.04 6.36
C SER A 454 -30.10 0.94 5.33
N THR A 455 -31.36 0.76 4.95
CA THR A 455 -31.74 -0.13 3.84
C THR A 455 -31.48 0.50 2.48
N VAL A 456 -31.50 1.84 2.39
CA VAL A 456 -31.32 2.59 1.14
C VAL A 456 -29.83 2.75 0.83
N ILE A 457 -29.47 2.37 -0.39
CA ILE A 457 -28.11 2.46 -0.96
C ILE A 457 -27.93 3.78 -1.71
N GLY A 458 -28.95 4.19 -2.47
CA GLY A 458 -28.92 5.46 -3.20
C GLY A 458 -30.20 5.73 -3.97
N ARG A 459 -30.42 7.00 -4.30
CA ARG A 459 -31.53 7.49 -5.15
C ARG A 459 -31.00 8.18 -6.39
N TYR A 460 -31.63 7.88 -7.52
CA TYR A 460 -31.27 8.42 -8.83
C TYR A 460 -32.53 8.92 -9.53
N THR A 461 -32.42 10.02 -10.28
CA THR A 461 -33.50 10.51 -11.13
C THR A 461 -33.03 10.62 -12.57
N VAL A 462 -33.80 10.08 -13.49
CA VAL A 462 -33.57 10.16 -14.94
C VAL A 462 -34.50 11.22 -15.52
N LYS A 463 -33.96 12.39 -15.84
CA LYS A 463 -34.74 13.58 -16.25
C LYS A 463 -34.72 13.75 -17.77
N LYS A 464 -35.76 14.40 -18.31
CA LYS A 464 -35.88 14.76 -19.74
C LYS A 464 -35.99 13.54 -20.66
N ILE A 465 -36.73 12.51 -20.25
CA ILE A 465 -37.08 11.41 -21.16
C ILE A 465 -38.15 11.97 -22.11
N ASN A 466 -37.77 12.23 -23.35
CA ASN A 466 -38.65 12.82 -24.36
C ASN A 466 -39.05 11.77 -25.42
N PRO A 467 -39.99 10.85 -25.12
CA PRO A 467 -40.40 9.80 -26.06
C PRO A 467 -41.24 10.37 -27.21
N THR A 468 -40.86 10.03 -28.44
CA THR A 468 -41.62 10.31 -29.66
C THR A 468 -42.96 9.53 -29.67
N LYS A 469 -43.01 8.38 -28.98
CA LYS A 469 -44.21 7.55 -28.76
C LYS A 469 -44.18 6.89 -27.37
N LYS A 470 -45.00 7.36 -26.42
CA LYS A 470 -44.96 6.93 -25.01
C LYS A 470 -44.99 5.41 -24.80
N GLU A 471 -45.87 4.70 -25.50
CA GLU A 471 -46.09 3.26 -25.30
C GLU A 471 -45.00 2.36 -25.92
N THR A 472 -44.31 2.82 -26.96
CA THR A 472 -43.31 2.02 -27.69
C THR A 472 -41.86 2.37 -27.36
N SER A 473 -41.60 3.53 -26.75
CA SER A 473 -40.26 3.96 -26.38
C SER A 473 -39.77 3.24 -25.12
N LYS A 474 -38.59 2.63 -25.20
CA LYS A 474 -37.98 1.80 -24.14
C LYS A 474 -36.78 2.51 -23.54
N LEU A 475 -36.85 2.92 -22.28
CA LEU A 475 -35.70 3.42 -21.54
C LEU A 475 -34.88 2.24 -21.04
N ARG A 476 -33.61 2.15 -21.44
CA ARG A 476 -32.67 1.14 -20.97
C ARG A 476 -31.68 1.75 -19.99
N LEU A 477 -31.66 1.23 -18.77
CA LEU A 477 -30.87 1.68 -17.65
C LEU A 477 -29.79 0.64 -17.37
N LYS A 478 -28.53 0.98 -17.66
CA LYS A 478 -27.39 0.13 -17.31
C LYS A 478 -26.97 0.46 -15.88
N ILE A 479 -27.19 -0.48 -14.97
CA ILE A 479 -26.85 -0.36 -13.56
C ILE A 479 -25.78 -1.41 -13.26
N LYS A 480 -24.71 -1.03 -12.57
CA LYS A 480 -23.58 -1.91 -12.27
C LYS A 480 -23.23 -1.91 -10.79
N LEU A 481 -22.73 -3.05 -10.31
CA LEU A 481 -21.77 -3.11 -9.23
C LEU A 481 -20.39 -2.85 -9.83
N ASP A 482 -19.75 -1.76 -9.41
CA ASP A 482 -18.41 -1.40 -9.86
C ASP A 482 -17.31 -2.29 -9.21
N GLN A 483 -16.05 -1.98 -9.49
CA GLN A 483 -14.91 -2.74 -8.96
C GLN A 483 -14.74 -2.66 -7.43
N HIS A 484 -15.40 -1.71 -6.75
CA HIS A 484 -15.39 -1.55 -5.30
C HIS A 484 -16.56 -2.29 -4.62
N GLY A 485 -17.50 -2.81 -5.41
CA GLY A 485 -18.75 -3.40 -4.95
C GLY A 485 -19.86 -2.36 -4.69
N ILE A 486 -19.73 -1.16 -5.25
CA ILE A 486 -20.68 -0.05 -5.08
C ILE A 486 -21.64 -0.01 -6.28
N LEU A 487 -22.93 0.24 -6.01
CA LEU A 487 -23.94 0.36 -7.06
C LEU A 487 -23.86 1.72 -7.76
N VAL A 488 -23.78 1.70 -9.09
CA VAL A 488 -23.74 2.89 -9.95
C VAL A 488 -24.72 2.71 -11.10
N ALA A 489 -25.65 3.65 -11.26
CA ALA A 489 -26.41 3.80 -12.49
C ALA A 489 -25.50 4.47 -13.54
N GLU A 490 -25.00 3.69 -14.50
CA GLU A 490 -23.91 4.09 -15.40
C GLU A 490 -24.39 4.86 -16.63
N SER A 491 -25.50 4.43 -17.24
CA SER A 491 -26.05 5.10 -18.44
C SER A 491 -27.55 4.81 -18.61
N ALA A 492 -28.29 5.82 -19.08
CA ALA A 492 -29.67 5.66 -19.52
C ALA A 492 -29.76 5.97 -21.01
N THR A 493 -30.34 5.07 -21.80
CA THR A 493 -30.53 5.27 -23.24
C THR A 493 -32.00 5.02 -23.59
N LEU A 494 -32.66 6.03 -24.13
CA LEU A 494 -33.98 5.92 -24.74
C LEU A 494 -33.85 5.24 -26.10
N VAL A 495 -34.64 4.19 -26.32
CA VAL A 495 -34.63 3.38 -27.54
C VAL A 495 -36.01 3.44 -28.19
N GLU A 496 -36.06 3.88 -29.45
CA GLU A 496 -37.30 4.13 -30.17
C GLU A 496 -37.28 3.45 -31.54
N ASP A 497 -38.35 2.71 -31.88
CA ASP A 497 -38.54 2.15 -33.21
C ASP A 497 -39.03 3.25 -34.17
N LEU A 498 -38.24 3.57 -35.20
CA LEU A 498 -38.70 4.45 -36.28
C LEU A 498 -39.62 3.66 -37.21
N ALA A 499 -40.76 4.25 -37.56
CA ALA A 499 -41.66 3.68 -38.56
C ALA A 499 -41.01 3.77 -39.95
N GLU A 500 -41.31 2.80 -40.81
CA GLU A 500 -40.90 2.81 -42.21
C GLU A 500 -41.73 3.83 -42.99
N GLU A 501 -41.07 4.78 -43.66
CA GLU A 501 -41.69 5.52 -44.76
C GLU A 501 -41.89 4.53 -45.92
N LYS A 502 -43.15 4.26 -46.26
CA LYS A 502 -43.49 3.57 -47.50
C LYS A 502 -43.14 4.48 -48.67
N ALA A 503 -42.11 4.12 -49.44
CA ALA A 503 -41.87 4.75 -50.73
C ALA A 503 -43.04 4.42 -51.67
N GLU A 504 -43.59 5.44 -52.34
CA GLU A 504 -44.66 5.25 -53.32
C GLU A 504 -44.12 4.51 -54.56
N GLU A 505 -44.82 3.46 -54.99
CA GLU A 505 -44.46 2.69 -56.18
C GLU A 505 -44.69 3.53 -57.45
N SER A 506 -43.67 3.61 -58.30
CA SER A 506 -43.85 4.02 -59.70
C SER A 506 -43.72 2.81 -60.61
N THR A 507 -44.86 2.34 -61.13
CA THR A 507 -44.97 1.17 -62.01
C THR A 507 -44.21 1.33 -63.33
N LYS A 508 -43.54 0.25 -63.76
CA LYS A 508 -43.38 -0.11 -65.19
C LYS A 508 -43.23 -1.64 -65.35
N MET A 509 -43.63 -2.13 -66.53
CA MET A 509 -44.12 -3.50 -66.76
C MET A 509 -43.03 -4.53 -67.10
N ASP A 510 -43.40 -5.81 -66.94
CA ASP A 510 -42.80 -7.04 -67.50
C ASP A 510 -42.56 -6.98 -69.05
N VAL A 511 -41.90 -7.92 -69.76
CA VAL A 511 -42.17 -9.38 -69.89
C VAL A 511 -40.98 -10.14 -70.51
N VAL A 512 -40.95 -11.49 -70.30
CA VAL A 512 -40.40 -12.61 -71.13
C VAL A 512 -39.29 -13.46 -70.46
N LYS A 513 -39.18 -14.81 -70.62
CA LYS A 513 -40.15 -15.95 -70.71
C LYS A 513 -39.34 -17.29 -70.81
N GLU A 514 -39.96 -18.45 -70.50
CA GLU A 514 -39.57 -19.84 -70.94
C GLU A 514 -38.19 -20.39 -70.47
N ALA A 515 -37.91 -21.70 -70.37
CA ALA A 515 -38.72 -22.93 -70.20
C ALA A 515 -37.80 -24.08 -69.65
N ALA A 516 -38.37 -25.17 -69.15
CA ALA A 516 -37.67 -26.37 -68.63
C ALA A 516 -37.77 -27.57 -69.63
N PRO A 517 -37.41 -28.85 -69.33
CA PRO A 517 -36.64 -29.43 -68.20
C PRO A 517 -35.56 -30.48 -68.63
N ALA A 518 -34.80 -31.05 -67.68
CA ALA A 518 -34.23 -32.42 -67.78
C ALA A 518 -33.90 -32.99 -66.37
N GLU A 519 -34.06 -34.29 -66.17
CA GLU A 519 -34.08 -34.97 -64.85
C GLU A 519 -32.72 -35.53 -64.40
N GLY A 520 -32.52 -35.70 -63.09
CA GLY A 520 -31.30 -36.29 -62.51
C GLY A 520 -31.23 -36.25 -60.98
N THR A 521 -31.99 -37.12 -60.30
CA THR A 521 -31.87 -37.51 -58.88
C THR A 521 -30.42 -37.87 -58.49
N ALA A 522 -29.90 -37.77 -57.25
CA ALA A 522 -30.36 -37.42 -55.88
C ALA A 522 -29.08 -37.36 -54.98
N THR A 523 -29.00 -36.88 -53.73
CA THR A 523 -29.95 -36.42 -52.69
C THR A 523 -29.22 -35.55 -51.64
N GLU A 524 -29.99 -34.76 -50.86
CA GLU A 524 -29.70 -34.31 -49.49
C GLU A 524 -28.48 -33.40 -49.21
N GLY A 525 -28.60 -32.15 -49.64
CA GLY A 525 -28.07 -31.00 -48.89
C GLY A 525 -29.22 -30.16 -48.34
N ALA A 526 -29.48 -30.21 -47.02
CA ALA A 526 -30.53 -29.41 -46.40
C ALA A 526 -30.04 -27.97 -46.13
N GLU A 527 -30.29 -27.07 -47.08
CA GLU A 527 -30.05 -25.64 -46.89
C GLU A 527 -30.88 -25.07 -45.73
N LYS A 528 -30.23 -24.34 -44.82
CA LYS A 528 -30.94 -23.52 -43.85
C LYS A 528 -31.62 -22.37 -44.59
N LYS A 529 -32.95 -22.27 -44.45
CA LYS A 529 -33.65 -20.99 -44.69
C LYS A 529 -33.05 -19.93 -43.76
N GLU A 530 -32.24 -19.03 -44.30
CA GLU A 530 -32.02 -17.74 -43.65
C GLU A 530 -33.29 -16.91 -43.78
N GLU A 531 -34.05 -16.81 -42.68
CA GLU A 531 -34.97 -15.70 -42.51
C GLU A 531 -34.17 -14.39 -42.54
N LYS A 532 -34.29 -13.64 -43.64
CA LYS A 532 -33.85 -12.24 -43.70
C LYS A 532 -34.62 -11.44 -42.66
N LYS A 533 -34.06 -11.32 -41.44
CA LYS A 533 -34.54 -10.40 -40.42
C LYS A 533 -34.46 -8.97 -40.95
N GLU A 534 -35.62 -8.36 -41.19
CA GLU A 534 -35.76 -6.93 -41.46
C GLU A 534 -35.06 -6.13 -40.35
N LYS A 535 -34.04 -5.35 -40.73
CA LYS A 535 -33.31 -4.48 -39.80
C LYS A 535 -34.13 -3.21 -39.57
N LYS A 536 -35.12 -3.28 -38.67
CA LYS A 536 -35.84 -2.09 -38.16
C LYS A 536 -34.84 -0.99 -37.80
N LYS A 537 -35.07 0.23 -38.30
CA LYS A 537 -34.27 1.41 -37.93
C LYS A 537 -34.64 1.83 -36.51
N VAL A 538 -33.70 1.69 -35.58
CA VAL A 538 -33.89 2.04 -34.16
C VAL A 538 -33.11 3.30 -33.84
N LYS A 539 -33.81 4.35 -33.38
CA LYS A 539 -33.21 5.56 -32.83
C LYS A 539 -32.77 5.30 -31.38
N ARG A 540 -31.60 5.79 -31.02
CA ARG A 540 -31.08 5.77 -29.64
C ARG A 540 -30.76 7.19 -29.21
N THR A 541 -31.05 7.54 -27.97
CA THR A 541 -30.79 8.87 -27.41
C THR A 541 -30.41 8.70 -25.96
N ASP A 542 -29.22 9.16 -25.58
CA ASP A 542 -28.76 9.08 -24.20
C ASP A 542 -29.44 10.15 -23.33
N VAL A 543 -29.80 9.75 -22.11
CA VAL A 543 -30.60 10.53 -21.17
C VAL A 543 -29.77 10.74 -19.89
N PRO A 544 -29.69 11.95 -19.34
CA PRO A 544 -28.90 12.20 -18.14
C PRO A 544 -29.51 11.51 -16.91
N ILE A 545 -28.66 10.83 -16.15
CA ILE A 545 -28.97 10.32 -14.80
C ILE A 545 -28.40 11.33 -13.79
N GLN A 546 -29.23 11.77 -12.85
CA GLN A 546 -28.82 12.54 -11.68
C GLN A 546 -28.78 11.60 -10.46
N PHE A 547 -27.70 11.66 -9.67
CA PHE A 547 -27.66 11.06 -8.34
C PHE A 547 -28.19 12.08 -7.34
N GLU A 548 -29.25 11.74 -6.61
CA GLU A 548 -29.94 12.68 -5.71
C GLU A 548 -29.51 12.50 -4.24
N SER A 549 -29.27 11.27 -3.79
CA SER A 549 -28.78 11.01 -2.42
C SER A 549 -28.20 9.60 -2.25
N GLY A 550 -27.30 9.45 -1.27
CA GLY A 550 -26.71 8.18 -0.82
C GLY A 550 -25.58 8.46 0.17
N PRO A 551 -24.74 7.47 0.51
CA PRO A 551 -23.74 7.58 1.59
C PRO A 551 -22.44 8.32 1.20
N ALA A 552 -22.33 8.82 -0.04
CA ALA A 552 -21.14 9.56 -0.48
C ALA A 552 -21.15 11.00 0.06
N LEU A 553 -20.00 11.45 0.56
CA LEU A 553 -19.84 12.86 0.93
C LEU A 553 -20.03 13.77 -0.30
N SER A 554 -20.69 14.91 -0.12
CA SER A 554 -20.76 15.92 -1.18
C SER A 554 -19.38 16.49 -1.51
N THR A 555 -19.18 16.98 -2.72
CA THR A 555 -17.92 17.62 -3.15
C THR A 555 -17.49 18.74 -2.20
N LYS A 556 -18.44 19.47 -1.61
CA LYS A 556 -18.14 20.49 -0.61
C LYS A 556 -17.57 19.87 0.66
N GLN A 557 -18.25 18.88 1.25
CA GLN A 557 -17.76 18.20 2.46
C GLN A 557 -16.38 17.55 2.24
N LEU A 558 -16.16 16.93 1.08
CA LEU A 558 -14.86 16.37 0.71
C LEU A 558 -13.77 17.44 0.69
N ASN A 559 -14.02 18.60 0.06
CA ASN A 559 -13.07 19.70 0.02
C ASN A 559 -12.81 20.27 1.43
N ASP A 560 -13.87 20.58 2.19
CA ASP A 560 -13.78 21.13 3.55
C ASP A 560 -12.96 20.19 4.48
N MET A 561 -13.18 18.87 4.40
CA MET A 561 -12.41 17.87 5.15
C MET A 561 -10.97 17.69 4.64
N THR A 562 -10.74 17.81 3.34
CA THR A 562 -9.39 17.71 2.73
C THR A 562 -8.53 18.92 3.12
N GLU A 563 -9.08 20.13 3.09
CA GLU A 563 -8.39 21.34 3.56
C GLU A 563 -8.05 21.25 5.06
N LEU A 564 -8.97 20.71 5.87
CA LEU A 564 -8.73 20.45 7.29
C LEU A 564 -7.59 19.45 7.51
N GLU A 565 -7.57 18.32 6.78
CA GLU A 565 -6.50 17.32 6.90
C GLU A 565 -5.15 17.89 6.44
N ILE A 566 -5.09 18.58 5.29
CA ILE A 566 -3.87 19.21 4.80
C ILE A 566 -3.30 20.19 5.82
N LYS A 567 -4.17 21.00 6.45
CA LYS A 567 -3.76 21.91 7.51
C LYS A 567 -3.19 21.15 8.72
N MET A 568 -3.93 20.17 9.25
CA MET A 568 -3.50 19.42 10.43
C MET A 568 -2.19 18.66 10.18
N ALA A 569 -2.03 18.04 9.01
CA ALA A 569 -0.78 17.37 8.62
C ALA A 569 0.39 18.35 8.44
N SER A 570 0.13 19.59 8.00
CA SER A 570 1.14 20.65 7.95
C SER A 570 1.54 21.14 9.34
N ASP A 571 0.59 21.27 10.26
CA ASP A 571 0.84 21.64 11.66
C ASP A 571 1.66 20.54 12.37
N ASP A 572 1.28 19.26 12.21
CA ASP A 572 2.02 18.09 12.72
C ASP A 572 3.47 18.08 12.19
N ARG A 573 3.64 18.30 10.87
CA ARG A 573 4.95 18.34 10.23
C ARG A 573 5.81 19.50 10.73
N LEU A 574 5.23 20.68 10.92
CA LEU A 574 5.96 21.84 11.43
C LEU A 574 6.44 21.61 12.88
N SER A 575 5.61 20.96 13.70
CA SER A 575 5.97 20.55 15.06
C SER A 575 7.16 19.58 15.05
N GLN A 576 7.09 18.51 14.26
CA GLN A 576 8.18 17.53 14.10
C GLN A 576 9.47 18.18 13.59
N GLU A 577 9.40 18.97 12.50
CA GLU A 577 10.56 19.68 11.96
C GLU A 577 11.13 20.73 12.93
N THR A 578 10.34 21.24 13.89
CA THR A 578 10.81 22.13 14.95
C THR A 578 11.57 21.35 16.03
N ALA A 579 11.02 20.20 16.48
CA ALA A 579 11.67 19.31 17.43
C ALA A 579 13.00 18.75 16.88
N GLU A 580 13.04 18.32 15.62
CA GLU A 580 14.27 17.90 14.94
C GLU A 580 15.35 19.01 14.95
N ARG A 581 14.97 20.28 14.78
CA ARG A 581 15.92 21.40 14.82
C ARG A 581 16.38 21.73 16.22
N LYS A 582 15.52 21.61 17.24
CA LYS A 582 15.94 21.69 18.65
C LYS A 582 16.99 20.60 18.96
N ASN A 583 16.69 19.35 18.63
CA ASN A 583 17.60 18.21 18.83
C ASN A 583 18.92 18.37 18.05
N ALA A 584 18.90 19.01 16.87
CA ALA A 584 20.10 19.30 16.11
C ALA A 584 21.01 20.35 16.77
N VAL A 585 20.44 21.37 17.45
CA VAL A 585 21.21 22.32 18.27
C VAL A 585 21.83 21.59 19.46
N GLU A 586 21.03 20.81 20.20
CA GLU A 586 21.47 20.04 21.37
C GLU A 586 22.60 19.05 21.03
N THR A 587 22.43 18.28 19.94
CA THR A 587 23.44 17.34 19.44
C THR A 587 24.75 18.06 19.07
N TYR A 588 24.66 19.21 18.39
CA TYR A 588 25.85 19.99 18.01
C TYR A 588 26.59 20.55 19.24
N ILE A 589 25.86 20.95 20.28
CA ILE A 589 26.45 21.43 21.53
C ILE A 589 27.28 20.34 22.20
N TYR A 590 26.70 19.15 22.42
CA TYR A 590 27.39 18.04 23.06
C TYR A 590 28.60 17.55 22.25
N ASP A 591 28.43 17.40 20.93
CA ASP A 591 29.49 16.97 20.02
C ASP A 591 30.68 17.95 20.01
N MET A 592 30.41 19.26 19.89
CA MET A 592 31.47 20.26 19.84
C MET A 592 32.14 20.50 21.20
N ARG A 593 31.44 20.31 22.34
CA ARG A 593 32.01 20.48 23.68
C ARG A 593 33.10 19.46 24.01
N SER A 594 32.88 18.18 23.70
CA SER A 594 33.95 17.17 23.81
C SER A 594 35.05 17.47 22.80
N LYS A 595 34.69 17.69 21.53
CA LYS A 595 35.68 17.90 20.46
C LYS A 595 36.60 19.09 20.68
N ILE A 596 36.13 20.24 21.17
CA ILE A 596 36.94 21.46 21.32
C ILE A 596 38.05 21.34 22.36
N SER A 597 37.83 20.52 23.40
CA SER A 597 38.81 20.26 24.46
C SER A 597 39.71 19.05 24.17
N GLU A 598 39.24 18.13 23.33
CA GLU A 598 39.97 16.93 22.90
C GLU A 598 40.52 17.08 21.46
N SER A 599 39.85 16.45 20.49
CA SER A 599 40.39 16.23 19.14
C SER A 599 40.55 17.48 18.26
N LEU A 600 39.89 18.60 18.61
CA LEU A 600 40.02 19.88 17.92
C LEU A 600 40.96 20.86 18.64
N ALA A 601 41.49 20.53 19.81
CA ALA A 601 42.30 21.44 20.63
C ALA A 601 43.52 22.01 19.86
N SER A 602 44.16 21.21 19.00
CA SER A 602 45.30 21.67 18.17
C SER A 602 44.92 22.51 16.94
N PHE A 603 43.63 22.66 16.63
CA PHE A 603 43.12 23.33 15.42
C PHE A 603 42.44 24.68 15.73
N THR A 604 42.60 25.15 16.97
CA THR A 604 42.08 26.42 17.49
C THR A 604 43.13 27.08 18.39
N THR A 605 42.86 28.29 18.86
CA THR A 605 43.65 28.93 19.93
C THR A 605 42.92 28.81 21.26
N GLU A 606 43.65 28.82 22.37
CA GLU A 606 43.07 28.72 23.72
C GLU A 606 41.99 29.78 23.99
N ALA A 607 42.19 31.01 23.50
CA ALA A 607 41.21 32.09 23.61
C ALA A 607 39.92 31.80 22.83
N VAL A 608 40.02 31.23 21.62
CA VAL A 608 38.84 30.85 20.81
C VAL A 608 38.17 29.61 21.40
N ALA A 609 38.93 28.61 21.86
CA ALA A 609 38.41 27.43 22.54
C ALA A 609 37.62 27.80 23.80
N THR A 610 38.15 28.69 24.63
CA THR A 610 37.50 29.17 25.87
C THR A 610 36.23 29.96 25.54
N SER A 611 36.31 30.91 24.59
CA SER A 611 35.15 31.70 24.15
C SER A 611 34.04 30.83 23.57
N PHE A 612 34.39 29.85 22.74
CA PHE A 612 33.42 28.94 22.12
C PHE A 612 32.84 27.95 23.13
N SER A 613 33.64 27.42 24.06
CA SER A 613 33.15 26.55 25.13
C SER A 613 32.08 27.27 25.96
N LYS A 614 32.31 28.56 26.29
CA LYS A 614 31.30 29.39 26.93
C LYS A 614 30.06 29.59 26.05
N GLN A 615 30.21 29.88 24.75
CA GLN A 615 29.05 30.01 23.84
C GLN A 615 28.21 28.72 23.77
N LEU A 616 28.83 27.54 23.87
CA LEU A 616 28.15 26.25 23.93
C LEU A 616 27.40 26.05 25.26
N GLU A 617 27.97 26.49 26.38
CA GLU A 617 27.33 26.50 27.72
C GLU A 617 26.16 27.50 27.81
N ASP A 618 26.35 28.73 27.30
CA ASP A 618 25.30 29.74 27.18
C ASP A 618 24.15 29.24 26.25
N ALA A 619 24.47 28.49 25.20
CA ALA A 619 23.48 27.91 24.28
C ALA A 619 22.74 26.69 24.86
N GLU A 620 23.39 25.86 25.67
CA GLU A 620 22.75 24.77 26.42
C GLU A 620 21.79 25.33 27.48
N SER A 621 22.24 26.30 28.27
CA SER A 621 21.41 26.98 29.27
C SER A 621 20.18 27.60 28.61
N TRP A 622 20.37 28.29 27.48
CA TRP A 622 19.27 28.80 26.66
C TRP A 622 18.30 27.71 26.20
N LEU A 623 18.74 26.52 25.78
CA LEU A 623 17.84 25.44 25.33
C LEU A 623 16.86 24.92 26.40
N TYR A 624 17.21 25.05 27.68
CA TYR A 624 16.37 24.64 28.81
C TYR A 624 15.58 25.80 29.45
N GLU A 625 15.97 27.04 29.16
CA GLU A 625 15.29 28.27 29.61
C GLU A 625 14.48 28.92 28.46
N ASP A 626 14.85 30.13 28.00
CA ASP A 626 14.14 30.89 26.95
C ASP A 626 13.97 30.13 25.62
N GLY A 627 14.87 29.19 25.34
CA GLY A 627 14.90 28.32 24.17
C GLY A 627 14.09 27.03 24.31
N ALA A 628 13.43 26.79 25.45
CA ALA A 628 12.68 25.57 25.71
C ALA A 628 11.56 25.32 24.68
N GLU A 629 10.81 26.36 24.32
CA GLU A 629 9.75 26.33 23.31
C GLU A 629 9.90 27.49 22.32
N GLN A 630 10.66 27.29 21.25
CA GLN A 630 10.90 28.29 20.21
C GLN A 630 10.48 27.80 18.82
N THR A 631 10.39 28.74 17.87
CA THR A 631 10.07 28.41 16.48
C THR A 631 11.26 27.76 15.75
N LYS A 632 10.96 26.96 14.72
CA LYS A 632 11.96 26.33 13.83
C LYS A 632 13.07 27.27 13.36
N SER A 633 12.74 28.50 12.98
CA SER A 633 13.70 29.49 12.48
C SER A 633 14.66 29.98 13.56
N VAL A 634 14.22 30.05 14.82
CA VAL A 634 15.09 30.42 15.96
C VAL A 634 16.11 29.32 16.22
N TYR A 635 15.71 28.04 16.23
CA TYR A 635 16.66 26.92 16.36
C TYR A 635 17.64 26.83 15.19
N VAL A 636 17.18 27.06 13.95
CA VAL A 636 18.07 27.14 12.77
C VAL A 636 19.10 28.25 12.94
N LYS A 637 18.68 29.46 13.29
CA LYS A 637 19.60 30.60 13.52
C LYS A 637 20.59 30.32 14.66
N LYS A 638 20.15 29.71 15.76
CA LYS A 638 21.03 29.35 16.88
C LYS A 638 22.08 28.30 16.48
N LEU A 639 21.70 27.32 15.67
CA LEU A 639 22.63 26.33 15.11
C LEU A 639 23.63 26.99 14.15
N GLU A 640 23.18 27.90 13.29
CA GLU A 640 24.04 28.65 12.38
C GLU A 640 25.05 29.52 13.13
N GLU A 641 24.62 30.24 14.18
CA GLU A 641 25.48 31.01 15.08
C GLU A 641 26.64 30.16 15.64
N LEU A 642 26.34 29.00 16.23
CA LEU A 642 27.36 28.08 16.76
C LEU A 642 28.28 27.54 15.65
N LYS A 643 27.73 27.22 14.48
CA LYS A 643 28.49 26.72 13.32
C LYS A 643 29.47 27.72 12.75
N THR A 644 29.22 29.03 12.87
CA THR A 644 30.18 30.05 12.41
C THR A 644 31.55 29.93 13.08
N VAL A 645 31.62 29.37 14.30
CA VAL A 645 32.86 29.15 15.04
C VAL A 645 33.31 27.69 14.97
N GLY A 646 32.40 26.73 15.16
CA GLY A 646 32.74 25.32 15.26
C GLY A 646 33.14 24.66 13.92
N ASP A 647 32.38 24.90 12.85
CA ASP A 647 32.59 24.22 11.56
C ASP A 647 33.95 24.59 10.90
N PRO A 648 34.45 25.84 10.96
CA PRO A 648 35.81 26.16 10.52
C PRO A 648 36.91 25.39 11.27
N ILE A 649 36.79 25.22 12.59
CA ILE A 649 37.76 24.48 13.41
C ILE A 649 37.74 23.00 13.04
N ALA A 650 36.55 22.41 12.90
CA ALA A 650 36.38 21.04 12.43
C ALA A 650 36.94 20.85 11.01
N LYS A 651 36.76 21.84 10.12
CA LYS A 651 37.33 21.82 8.77
C LYS A 651 38.86 21.83 8.80
N ARG A 652 39.52 22.62 9.64
CA ARG A 652 41.00 22.62 9.76
C ARG A 652 41.53 21.23 10.13
N ARG A 653 40.86 20.52 11.05
CA ARG A 653 41.18 19.13 11.38
C ARG A 653 41.01 18.22 10.17
N TYR A 654 39.84 18.25 9.52
CA TYR A 654 39.56 17.44 8.33
C TYR A 654 40.61 17.66 7.23
N GLU A 655 40.94 18.91 6.91
CA GLU A 655 41.97 19.27 5.94
C GLU A 655 43.34 18.74 6.38
N SER A 656 43.71 18.82 7.67
CA SER A 656 45.00 18.32 8.15
C SER A 656 45.13 16.80 8.14
N GLU A 657 44.05 16.06 8.43
CA GLU A 657 44.06 14.59 8.47
C GLU A 657 44.04 14.00 7.04
N ASN A 658 43.17 14.52 6.18
CA ASN A 658 42.91 13.93 4.86
C ASN A 658 43.88 14.41 3.76
N ARG A 659 44.60 15.53 3.95
CA ARG A 659 45.58 16.05 2.96
C ARG A 659 46.74 15.09 2.72
N TYR A 660 47.18 14.35 3.74
CA TYR A 660 48.24 13.35 3.62
C TYR A 660 47.84 12.18 2.71
N GLU A 661 46.61 11.68 2.84
CA GLU A 661 46.09 10.63 1.96
C GLU A 661 45.86 11.16 0.54
N ALA A 662 45.28 12.35 0.40
CA ALA A 662 45.04 12.99 -0.89
C ALA A 662 46.35 13.23 -1.67
N ILE A 663 47.41 13.75 -1.03
CA ILE A 663 48.70 13.98 -1.71
C ILE A 663 49.39 12.66 -2.05
N SER A 664 49.24 11.61 -1.20
CA SER A 664 49.74 10.27 -1.50
C SER A 664 49.03 9.68 -2.72
N SER A 665 47.70 9.79 -2.79
CA SER A 665 46.91 9.34 -3.94
C SER A 665 47.30 10.07 -5.23
N LEU A 666 47.53 11.38 -5.17
CA LEU A 666 48.04 12.17 -6.30
C LEU A 666 49.43 11.66 -6.75
N ARG A 667 50.37 11.47 -5.82
CA ARG A 667 51.71 10.94 -6.13
C ARG A 667 51.64 9.55 -6.78
N SER A 668 50.83 8.63 -6.25
CA SER A 668 50.61 7.32 -6.87
C SER A 668 50.04 7.41 -8.28
N THR A 669 49.16 8.39 -8.53
CA THR A 669 48.57 8.65 -9.85
C THR A 669 49.60 9.19 -10.83
N VAL A 670 50.44 10.14 -10.40
CA VAL A 670 51.59 10.66 -11.16
C VAL A 670 52.55 9.52 -11.54
N GLN A 671 52.94 8.67 -10.59
CA GLN A 671 53.87 7.56 -10.84
C GLN A 671 53.30 6.53 -11.82
N ASN A 672 52.00 6.23 -11.72
CA ASN A 672 51.30 5.36 -12.68
C ASN A 672 51.31 5.96 -14.10
N PHE A 673 50.98 7.25 -14.27
CA PHE A 673 51.01 7.87 -15.60
C PHE A 673 52.43 8.06 -16.15
N ARG A 674 53.45 8.28 -15.32
CA ARG A 674 54.86 8.21 -15.76
C ARG A 674 55.21 6.82 -16.29
N LEU A 675 54.82 5.75 -15.59
CA LEU A 675 55.03 4.37 -16.05
C LEU A 675 54.31 4.08 -17.38
N LEU A 676 53.06 4.51 -17.53
CA LEU A 676 52.29 4.33 -18.77
C LEU A 676 52.85 5.16 -19.94
N ALA A 677 53.29 6.39 -19.70
CA ALA A 677 53.90 7.25 -20.71
C ALA A 677 55.31 6.79 -21.14
N THR A 678 56.03 6.04 -20.29
CA THR A 678 57.33 5.42 -20.60
C THR A 678 57.22 3.95 -21.02
N SER A 679 56.02 3.37 -21.02
CA SER A 679 55.79 1.97 -21.36
C SER A 679 56.07 1.66 -22.83
N GLU A 680 56.76 0.55 -23.06
CA GLU A 680 56.97 -0.10 -24.36
C GLU A 680 55.85 -1.10 -24.72
N ASP A 681 54.74 -1.12 -23.97
CA ASP A 681 53.58 -1.96 -24.28
C ASP A 681 53.06 -1.66 -25.71
N PRO A 682 52.92 -2.67 -26.59
CA PRO A 682 52.39 -2.52 -27.95
C PRO A 682 51.04 -1.79 -28.03
N LYS A 683 50.25 -1.77 -26.95
CA LYS A 683 49.00 -1.00 -26.83
C LYS A 683 49.20 0.51 -26.97
N TYR A 684 50.36 1.06 -26.61
CA TYR A 684 50.64 2.50 -26.60
C TYR A 684 51.70 2.93 -27.62
N GLU A 685 52.17 2.02 -28.48
CA GLU A 685 53.23 2.24 -29.45
C GLU A 685 52.88 3.28 -30.54
N HIS A 686 51.60 3.39 -30.90
CA HIS A 686 51.08 4.32 -31.92
C HIS A 686 50.88 5.76 -31.42
N ILE A 687 51.07 6.01 -30.13
CA ILE A 687 50.94 7.35 -29.54
C ILE A 687 52.25 8.09 -29.72
N ASP A 688 52.17 9.27 -30.36
CA ASP A 688 53.35 10.06 -30.69
C ASP A 688 54.20 10.43 -29.47
N LYS A 689 55.53 10.44 -29.65
CA LYS A 689 56.49 10.71 -28.57
C LYS A 689 56.33 12.11 -27.97
N SER A 690 55.91 13.11 -28.74
CA SER A 690 55.62 14.46 -28.20
C SER A 690 54.35 14.48 -27.35
N GLU A 691 53.39 13.59 -27.58
CA GLU A 691 52.20 13.49 -26.75
C GLU A 691 52.44 12.69 -25.47
N LYS A 692 53.27 11.65 -25.53
CA LYS A 692 53.80 11.00 -24.31
C LYS A 692 54.61 11.98 -23.46
N SER A 693 55.41 12.86 -24.08
CA SER A 693 56.13 13.94 -23.37
C SER A 693 55.17 14.83 -22.59
N LYS A 694 54.05 15.30 -23.18
CA LYS A 694 53.07 16.14 -22.48
C LYS A 694 52.52 15.52 -21.19
N ILE A 695 52.39 14.19 -21.13
CA ILE A 695 51.98 13.49 -19.90
C ILE A 695 53.08 13.60 -18.84
N LEU A 696 54.35 13.43 -19.22
CA LEU A 696 55.51 13.56 -18.33
C LEU A 696 55.70 14.99 -17.85
N ASP A 697 55.62 15.97 -18.75
CA ASP A 697 55.72 17.40 -18.45
C ASP A 697 54.63 17.85 -17.45
N GLU A 698 53.38 17.38 -17.65
CA GLU A 698 52.28 17.65 -16.72
C GLU A 698 52.44 16.88 -15.39
N CYS A 699 52.92 15.63 -15.42
CA CYS A 699 53.25 14.87 -14.20
C CYS A 699 54.27 15.61 -13.32
N ASP A 700 55.35 16.11 -13.93
CA ASP A 700 56.41 16.85 -13.24
C ASP A 700 55.90 18.21 -12.71
N SER A 701 55.11 18.92 -13.52
CA SER A 701 54.45 20.18 -13.13
C SER A 701 53.47 20.00 -11.95
N VAL A 702 52.61 18.98 -12.02
CA VAL A 702 51.61 18.69 -10.99
C VAL A 702 52.28 18.20 -9.71
N GLU A 703 53.23 17.27 -9.79
CA GLU A 703 53.96 16.77 -8.61
C GLU A 703 54.74 17.89 -7.92
N LYS A 704 55.49 18.70 -8.68
CA LYS A 704 56.24 19.84 -8.13
C LYS A 704 55.30 20.85 -7.48
N THR A 705 54.29 21.34 -8.19
CA THR A 705 53.40 22.38 -7.67
C THR A 705 52.56 21.89 -6.47
N ALA A 706 52.15 20.61 -6.45
CA ALA A 706 51.43 20.04 -5.33
C ALA A 706 52.34 19.79 -4.12
N ASN A 707 53.57 19.31 -4.31
CA ASN A 707 54.54 19.14 -3.23
C ASN A 707 54.99 20.49 -2.64
N ASP A 708 55.26 21.50 -3.48
CA ASP A 708 55.62 22.84 -3.03
C ASP A 708 54.48 23.50 -2.23
N ALA A 709 53.23 23.34 -2.67
CA ALA A 709 52.06 23.83 -1.95
C ALA A 709 51.81 23.07 -0.63
N PHE A 710 51.95 21.74 -0.64
CA PHE A 710 51.85 20.89 0.54
C PHE A 710 52.91 21.27 1.59
N ASN A 711 54.17 21.39 1.20
CA ASN A 711 55.27 21.74 2.10
C ASN A 711 55.11 23.14 2.70
N LYS A 712 54.59 24.11 1.94
CA LYS A 712 54.22 25.45 2.46
C LYS A 712 53.05 25.41 3.43
N GLN A 713 52.09 24.51 3.21
CA GLN A 713 50.92 24.34 4.06
C GLN A 713 51.27 23.68 5.40
N GLU A 714 52.19 22.72 5.43
CA GLU A 714 52.66 22.08 6.68
C GLU A 714 53.53 23.00 7.55
N GLN A 715 54.01 24.13 7.02
CA GLN A 715 54.67 25.19 7.80
C GLN A 715 53.68 26.17 8.47
N GLN A 716 52.39 26.11 8.13
CA GLN A 716 51.38 26.97 8.75
C GLN A 716 50.90 26.39 10.10
N PRO A 717 50.54 27.24 11.07
CA PRO A 717 49.93 26.77 12.32
C PRO A 717 48.62 26.01 12.05
N LYS A 718 48.40 24.88 12.73
CA LYS A 718 47.19 24.05 12.55
C LYS A 718 45.87 24.79 12.84
N HIS A 719 45.92 25.92 13.54
CA HIS A 719 44.77 26.76 13.85
C HIS A 719 44.49 27.87 12.82
N THR A 720 45.18 27.91 11.69
CA THR A 720 44.83 28.77 10.54
C THR A 720 44.11 27.97 9.46
N ASP A 721 43.33 28.67 8.62
CA ASP A 721 42.61 28.03 7.52
C ASP A 721 43.58 27.55 6.43
N ALA A 722 43.30 26.37 5.86
CA ALA A 722 44.16 25.80 4.82
C ALA A 722 44.08 26.63 3.53
N THR A 723 45.25 27.03 3.04
CA THR A 723 45.44 27.68 1.72
C THR A 723 45.66 26.67 0.60
N PHE A 724 45.98 25.42 0.93
CA PHE A 724 46.00 24.28 0.01
C PHE A 724 45.13 23.15 0.58
N THR A 725 43.98 22.94 -0.05
CA THR A 725 42.92 22.04 0.45
C THR A 725 42.97 20.66 -0.19
N VAL A 726 42.31 19.70 0.44
CA VAL A 726 42.03 18.37 -0.13
C VAL A 726 41.34 18.50 -1.49
N ALA A 727 40.42 19.45 -1.65
CA ALA A 727 39.73 19.69 -2.92
C ALA A 727 40.67 20.16 -4.04
N ASP A 728 41.67 21.00 -3.72
CA ASP A 728 42.69 21.43 -4.70
C ASP A 728 43.56 20.27 -5.17
N ILE A 729 43.92 19.35 -4.26
CA ILE A 729 44.69 18.15 -4.58
C ILE A 729 43.88 17.20 -5.47
N LEU A 730 42.62 16.92 -5.11
CA LEU A 730 41.73 16.07 -5.90
C LEU A 730 41.43 16.67 -7.28
N LYS A 731 41.30 18.00 -7.38
CA LYS A 731 41.16 18.70 -8.67
C LYS A 731 42.41 18.54 -9.53
N LYS A 732 43.62 18.77 -8.98
CA LYS A 732 44.89 18.54 -9.68
C LYS A 732 45.02 17.10 -10.17
N LYS A 733 44.60 16.12 -9.36
CA LYS A 733 44.55 14.71 -9.75
C LYS A 733 43.61 14.47 -10.94
N ALA A 734 42.37 14.96 -10.86
CA ALA A 734 41.38 14.78 -11.92
C ALA A 734 41.74 15.50 -13.23
N ASP A 735 42.39 16.67 -13.15
CA ASP A 735 42.89 17.40 -14.33
C ASP A 735 44.04 16.63 -15.02
N LEU A 736 44.97 16.04 -14.25
CA LEU A 736 46.01 15.14 -14.76
C LEU A 736 45.42 13.86 -15.36
N GLU A 737 44.48 13.19 -14.67
CA GLU A 737 43.79 12.01 -15.17
C GLU A 737 43.06 12.28 -16.49
N ARG A 738 42.40 13.44 -16.63
CA ARG A 738 41.73 13.84 -17.87
C ARG A 738 42.72 14.04 -19.02
N LEU A 739 43.86 14.68 -18.77
CA LEU A 739 44.90 14.90 -19.77
C LEU A 739 45.57 13.58 -20.20
N ALA A 740 46.02 12.79 -19.23
CA ALA A 740 46.75 11.56 -19.48
C ALA A 740 45.87 10.51 -20.16
N ASN A 741 44.64 10.28 -19.66
CA ASN A 741 43.72 9.33 -20.30
C ASN A 741 43.29 9.79 -21.70
N GLY A 742 43.05 11.09 -21.92
CA GLY A 742 42.69 11.62 -23.24
C GLY A 742 43.78 11.43 -24.32
N ILE A 743 45.04 11.28 -23.91
CA ILE A 743 46.15 10.91 -24.80
C ILE A 743 46.28 9.39 -24.90
N LEU A 744 46.26 8.67 -23.77
CA LEU A 744 46.43 7.21 -23.71
C LEU A 744 45.26 6.41 -24.30
N SER A 745 44.08 7.02 -24.48
CA SER A 745 42.89 6.38 -25.08
C SER A 745 42.77 6.59 -26.59
N LYS A 746 43.75 7.22 -27.26
CA LYS A 746 43.69 7.43 -28.71
C LYS A 746 43.72 6.09 -29.45
N PRO A 747 42.85 5.84 -30.45
CA PRO A 747 42.83 4.57 -31.18
C PRO A 747 44.04 4.43 -32.12
N LYS A 748 44.42 3.19 -32.42
CA LYS A 748 45.46 2.88 -33.42
C LYS A 748 45.03 3.38 -34.82
N PRO A 749 45.93 4.02 -35.60
CA PRO A 749 45.65 4.35 -36.99
C PRO A 749 45.30 3.11 -37.81
N ALA A 750 44.30 3.21 -38.69
CA ALA A 750 43.95 2.12 -39.59
C ALA A 750 45.05 1.92 -40.67
N PRO A 751 45.41 0.67 -41.04
CA PRO A 751 46.44 0.42 -42.04
C PRO A 751 46.05 0.92 -43.44
N PRO A 752 47.01 1.38 -44.27
CA PRO A 752 46.71 1.89 -45.61
C PRO A 752 46.19 0.82 -46.57
N LYS A 753 45.30 1.21 -47.50
CA LYS A 753 44.88 0.33 -48.61
C LYS A 753 45.98 0.26 -49.68
N GLU A 754 46.34 -0.95 -50.10
CA GLU A 754 47.29 -1.19 -51.18
C GLU A 754 46.70 -0.86 -52.57
N GLU A 755 47.49 -0.19 -53.42
CA GLU A 755 47.23 -0.11 -54.87
C GLU A 755 47.86 -1.30 -55.59
N LYS A 756 47.08 -2.05 -56.36
CA LYS A 756 47.58 -3.14 -57.23
C LYS A 756 47.82 -2.64 -58.66
N LYS A 757 48.91 -3.12 -59.28
CA LYS A 757 49.19 -3.05 -60.72
C LYS A 757 49.85 -4.36 -61.20
N PRO A 758 49.78 -4.71 -62.49
CA PRO A 758 48.88 -5.82 -62.84
C PRO A 758 49.50 -6.88 -63.77
N GLU A 759 48.88 -8.06 -63.83
CA GLU A 759 48.98 -8.95 -64.99
C GLU A 759 47.67 -9.76 -65.17
N ALA A 760 47.39 -10.16 -66.41
CA ALA A 760 46.12 -10.73 -66.88
C ALA A 760 46.35 -11.51 -68.20
N PRO A 761 45.39 -12.25 -68.79
CA PRO A 761 44.04 -12.62 -68.32
C PRO A 761 43.63 -14.11 -68.56
N LYS A 762 42.36 -14.44 -68.21
CA LYS A 762 41.52 -15.58 -68.71
C LYS A 762 41.85 -17.01 -68.24
N SER A 763 40.89 -17.95 -68.09
CA SER A 763 39.40 -17.94 -68.27
C SER A 763 38.78 -19.22 -67.65
N GLU A 764 37.48 -19.41 -67.35
CA GLU A 764 36.22 -18.61 -67.30
C GLU A 764 35.18 -19.38 -66.43
N GLY A 765 34.10 -18.73 -65.93
CA GLY A 765 32.87 -19.38 -65.39
C GLY A 765 32.82 -19.68 -63.86
N GLU A 766 31.70 -19.51 -63.14
CA GLU A 766 30.38 -18.94 -63.50
C GLU A 766 29.58 -18.49 -62.23
N THR A 767 28.82 -17.38 -62.33
CA THR A 767 27.61 -16.92 -61.58
C THR A 767 27.33 -17.36 -60.11
N LYS A 768 27.24 -16.44 -59.11
CA LYS A 768 26.08 -15.56 -58.69
C LYS A 768 24.97 -16.30 -57.89
N GLU A 769 24.25 -15.72 -56.91
CA GLU A 769 24.04 -14.32 -56.45
C GLU A 769 23.66 -14.23 -54.93
N GLY A 770 23.39 -13.03 -54.38
CA GLY A 770 23.12 -12.75 -52.94
C GLY A 770 21.70 -13.11 -52.44
N THR A 771 21.20 -12.61 -51.28
CA THR A 771 21.63 -11.45 -50.46
C THR A 771 20.97 -11.40 -49.06
N ALA A 772 21.60 -10.67 -48.12
CA ALA A 772 21.01 -9.79 -47.07
C ALA A 772 20.48 -10.29 -45.69
N GLU A 773 20.96 -9.55 -44.67
CA GLU A 773 20.36 -9.13 -43.37
C GLU A 773 20.24 -10.05 -42.12
N GLY A 774 20.58 -9.47 -40.95
CA GLY A 774 20.09 -9.91 -39.61
C GLY A 774 21.13 -10.08 -38.48
N GLN A 775 21.23 -9.12 -37.55
CA GLN A 775 21.83 -9.26 -36.19
C GLN A 775 20.83 -9.94 -35.20
N PRO A 776 21.15 -10.27 -33.91
CA PRO A 776 22.38 -10.03 -33.13
C PRO A 776 22.95 -11.21 -32.27
N ALA A 777 24.11 -10.91 -31.68
CA ALA A 777 24.88 -11.49 -30.56
C ALA A 777 24.27 -12.46 -29.52
N GLN A 778 25.15 -13.31 -28.96
CA GLN A 778 25.19 -13.59 -27.51
C GLN A 778 26.62 -13.91 -27.01
N ASP A 779 26.97 -13.43 -25.82
CA ASP A 779 28.24 -13.69 -25.12
C ASP A 779 28.37 -15.14 -24.64
N THR A 780 29.58 -15.70 -24.71
CA THR A 780 30.01 -16.80 -23.84
C THR A 780 31.51 -16.70 -23.51
N THR A 781 31.87 -16.96 -22.25
CA THR A 781 33.24 -17.28 -21.80
C THR A 781 33.23 -18.61 -21.07
N PRO A 782 34.16 -19.52 -21.41
CA PRO A 782 34.82 -20.42 -20.46
C PRO A 782 36.37 -20.37 -20.65
N ALA A 783 37.28 -20.48 -19.67
CA ALA A 783 37.43 -21.32 -18.46
C ALA A 783 38.52 -22.42 -18.63
N ALA A 784 39.47 -22.47 -17.69
CA ALA A 784 40.37 -23.60 -17.31
C ALA A 784 41.15 -23.15 -16.05
N GLU A 785 40.96 -23.72 -14.85
CA GLU A 785 41.52 -24.98 -14.28
C GLU A 785 43.03 -24.87 -13.89
N GLU A 786 43.53 -25.38 -12.76
CA GLU A 786 43.24 -26.67 -12.08
C GLU A 786 43.21 -26.68 -10.51
N LYS A 787 42.37 -27.61 -9.96
CA LYS A 787 42.50 -28.57 -8.83
C LYS A 787 43.33 -28.23 -7.55
N LYS A 788 42.79 -28.30 -6.31
CA LYS A 788 42.24 -29.43 -5.47
C LYS A 788 43.33 -30.29 -4.75
N PRO A 789 43.05 -31.00 -3.62
CA PRO A 789 41.75 -31.27 -2.96
C PRO A 789 41.68 -30.96 -1.43
N ALA A 790 40.57 -31.36 -0.78
CA ALA A 790 40.18 -31.07 0.60
C ALA A 790 39.85 -32.36 1.42
N ALA A 791 39.63 -32.19 2.72
CA ALA A 791 38.89 -33.06 3.66
C ALA A 791 38.82 -32.35 5.04
N ASP A 792 37.81 -32.47 5.91
CA ASP A 792 36.39 -32.84 5.79
C ASP A 792 35.70 -32.47 7.14
N MET A 793 34.38 -32.70 7.31
CA MET A 793 33.60 -32.60 8.58
C MET A 793 33.37 -31.21 9.20
N ASP A 794 32.30 -30.94 9.95
CA ASP A 794 30.91 -31.46 9.91
C ASP A 794 29.98 -30.45 10.64
N LEU A 795 28.68 -30.76 10.73
CA LEU A 795 27.63 -29.98 11.39
C LEU A 795 27.79 -29.78 12.91
N ASP A 796 27.47 -28.57 13.40
CA ASP A 796 26.36 -28.28 14.35
C ASP A 796 25.99 -26.77 14.30
#